data_AF-A0A2V8P4N6-F1
#
_entry.id   AF-A0A2V8P4N6-F1
#
_cell.length_a   1.000
_cell.length_b   1.000
_cell.length_c   1.000
_cell.angle_alpha   90.00
_cell.angle_beta   90.00
_cell.angle_gamma   90.00
#
_symmetry.space_group_name_H-M   'P 1'
#
loop_
_entity.id
_entity.type
_entity.pdbx_description
1 polymer ?
#
loop_
_entity_poly.entity_id
_entity_poly.type
_entity_poly.pdbx_seq_one_letter_code
_entity_poly.pdbx_strand_id
1 'polypeptide(L)'
;IQGNYIGTDVTGTVAVANTNGGIALNTFNTIVGGTTPGAGNVISGNHLFGIQFGDPSLIGTTFKGNLIQGNFIGTKADGVSALGNRGYGIDLLDAASNNIGGTTAGAGNTIAFNTQAAVTGGETGNAILGNSIFSNGGLGIDLGGLIANDDCDGDRGSNNKQNFPVISSVLANSTTTTIQGTLNSTANTQFRIEFFANTTCDQSGNGQGRTFLGFTNVTTDASCNASFGFLVPNASVIGSVITATATDANNNTSEFSACANLADLSATMQFSAVSYTVGEGDKHIDVTITRSANSNAAAKVTFATSDLAGLQNCNTVNGVASSRCDYEARFATVRFAPGETSKTVSIFIIDDSYLEGPETFTVNLSNPLGAALGTPTIATVTITDNDLANGPSLIDAPGVFVRAHYLDFINREPDQNGLDFWTNQITSCGSDQACVQLRRINLSAAFYLSLEFQQTGYLVERIYKTAYGEASGVSTSGSTHVVMVPFVRLNDFLLDTQQIGAGIIVGQTGWETALENNQRAFALDFVQRPSFQTRFPTSITPVQFVNQLFANAGVTPSNADRNVAIGEFGSAANTSDISARARALRDVAENSILNNQEFNRAFVLMQYFGYLRRNPNDNPDSDYTGYDFWLTKLNQFNGDFQKAEMVKAFITSGEYRSRFGQP
;
A
#
# COMPACT_ATOMS: atom_id res chain seq x y z
N ILE A 1 38.85 34.59 -5.06
CA ILE A 1 37.70 35.40 -4.58
C ILE A 1 36.82 34.47 -3.75
N GLN A 2 36.75 34.62 -2.42
CA GLN A 2 36.07 33.65 -1.54
C GLN A 2 35.28 34.35 -0.42
N GLY A 3 34.12 33.80 -0.06
CA GLY A 3 33.32 34.23 1.08
C GLY A 3 32.68 35.62 0.96
N ASN A 4 32.43 36.12 -0.26
CA ASN A 4 31.92 37.46 -0.49
C ASN A 4 30.42 37.49 -0.83
N TYR A 5 29.78 38.62 -0.56
CA TYR A 5 28.44 38.98 -1.01
C TYR A 5 28.55 40.05 -2.10
N ILE A 6 28.13 39.73 -3.31
CA ILE A 6 28.35 40.55 -4.51
C ILE A 6 27.00 40.76 -5.22
N GLY A 7 26.62 42.03 -5.39
CA GLY A 7 25.30 42.44 -5.91
C GLY A 7 24.18 42.38 -4.87
N THR A 8 24.53 42.17 -3.60
CA THR A 8 23.60 42.01 -2.48
C THR A 8 24.05 42.84 -1.28
N ASP A 9 23.17 42.98 -0.28
CA ASP A 9 23.52 43.54 1.02
C ASP A 9 24.38 42.58 1.86
N VAL A 10 24.75 42.99 3.08
CA VAL A 10 25.64 42.20 3.95
C VAL A 10 25.03 40.87 4.39
N THR A 11 23.70 40.72 4.26
CA THR A 11 22.98 39.49 4.61
C THR A 11 22.87 38.53 3.43
N GLY A 12 23.13 39.00 2.21
CA GLY A 12 22.87 38.25 0.99
C GLY A 12 21.41 37.97 0.74
N THR A 13 20.48 38.75 1.32
CA THR A 13 19.04 38.52 1.17
C THR A 13 18.33 39.61 0.39
N VAL A 14 18.95 40.79 0.26
CA VAL A 14 18.42 41.94 -0.49
C VAL A 14 19.39 42.31 -1.61
N ALA A 15 18.86 42.58 -2.81
CA ALA A 15 19.67 43.01 -3.94
C ALA A 15 20.16 44.45 -3.72
N VAL A 16 21.47 44.64 -3.91
CA VAL A 16 22.13 45.95 -4.01
C VAL A 16 22.90 45.89 -5.32
N ALA A 17 22.15 46.01 -6.42
CA ALA A 17 22.58 45.58 -7.74
C ALA A 17 23.80 46.36 -8.24
N ASN A 18 24.81 45.63 -8.73
CA ASN A 18 25.82 46.22 -9.59
C ASN A 18 25.19 46.62 -10.93
N THR A 19 25.61 47.76 -11.50
CA THR A 19 25.07 48.29 -12.77
C THR A 19 25.35 47.39 -13.98
N ASN A 20 26.35 46.50 -13.88
CA ASN A 20 26.69 45.51 -14.90
C ASN A 20 26.53 44.09 -14.30
N GLY A 21 27.56 43.25 -14.33
CA GLY A 21 27.59 41.98 -13.63
C GLY A 21 28.32 41.99 -12.28
N GLY A 22 28.35 40.83 -11.62
CA GLY A 22 28.99 40.64 -10.32
C GLY A 22 30.51 40.56 -10.40
N ILE A 23 31.04 39.57 -11.12
CA ILE A 23 32.49 39.35 -11.31
C ILE A 23 32.82 39.31 -12.80
N ALA A 24 33.77 40.15 -13.24
CA ALA A 24 34.41 40.04 -14.54
C ALA A 24 35.77 39.34 -14.38
N LEU A 25 35.94 38.19 -15.03
CA LEU A 25 37.07 37.29 -14.86
C LEU A 25 38.00 37.34 -16.08
N ASN A 26 38.80 38.41 -16.15
CA ASN A 26 39.77 38.67 -17.22
C ASN A 26 41.17 38.17 -16.84
N THR A 27 41.27 36.94 -16.35
CA THR A 27 42.48 36.37 -15.76
C THR A 27 42.58 34.87 -15.99
N PHE A 28 43.76 34.32 -15.72
CA PHE A 28 44.08 32.90 -15.81
C PHE A 28 44.20 32.29 -14.41
N ASN A 29 44.00 30.98 -14.29
CA ASN A 29 44.33 30.21 -13.08
C ASN A 29 43.75 30.77 -11.77
N THR A 30 42.54 31.36 -11.84
CA THR A 30 41.91 32.02 -10.69
C THR A 30 40.82 31.16 -10.08
N ILE A 31 40.73 31.17 -8.75
CA ILE A 31 39.68 30.48 -8.00
C ILE A 31 38.62 31.49 -7.53
N VAL A 32 37.37 31.25 -7.92
CA VAL A 32 36.18 31.95 -7.43
C VAL A 32 35.35 30.96 -6.62
N GLY A 33 35.28 31.19 -5.32
CA GLY A 33 34.68 30.30 -4.35
C GLY A 33 35.66 29.21 -3.88
N GLY A 34 35.15 28.08 -3.43
CA GLY A 34 35.96 26.95 -2.98
C GLY A 34 35.12 25.84 -2.36
N THR A 35 35.75 24.69 -2.12
CA THR A 35 35.07 23.47 -1.62
C THR A 35 34.84 23.47 -0.11
N THR A 36 35.53 24.33 0.65
CA THR A 36 35.37 24.42 2.11
C THR A 36 34.14 25.25 2.48
N PRO A 37 33.39 24.88 3.53
CA PRO A 37 32.28 25.70 4.02
C PRO A 37 32.69 27.16 4.24
N GLY A 38 31.89 28.09 3.70
CA GLY A 38 32.15 29.54 3.78
C GLY A 38 33.13 30.09 2.72
N ALA A 39 33.77 29.26 1.89
CA ALA A 39 34.59 29.75 0.78
C ALA A 39 33.75 30.23 -0.42
N GLY A 40 32.55 29.68 -0.59
CA GLY A 40 31.60 30.11 -1.62
C GLY A 40 31.21 31.58 -1.52
N ASN A 41 31.00 32.23 -2.66
CA ASN A 41 30.46 33.59 -2.71
C ASN A 41 28.96 33.57 -3.00
N VAL A 42 28.23 34.59 -2.56
CA VAL A 42 26.86 34.90 -3.01
C VAL A 42 26.97 35.97 -4.10
N ILE A 43 26.61 35.63 -5.34
CA ILE A 43 26.78 36.48 -6.53
C ILE A 43 25.42 36.61 -7.22
N SER A 44 24.64 37.59 -6.76
CA SER A 44 23.19 37.62 -6.95
C SER A 44 22.68 39.04 -7.08
N GLY A 45 21.49 39.22 -7.66
CA GLY A 45 20.85 40.52 -7.80
C GLY A 45 21.53 41.49 -8.78
N ASN A 46 22.48 41.04 -9.61
CA ASN A 46 23.20 41.89 -10.56
C ASN A 46 22.34 42.22 -11.79
N HIS A 47 22.64 43.33 -12.47
CA HIS A 47 21.84 43.82 -13.61
C HIS A 47 22.03 43.03 -14.90
N LEU A 48 23.14 42.31 -15.07
CA LEU A 48 23.34 41.39 -16.20
C LEU A 48 23.74 40.01 -15.69
N PHE A 49 25.03 39.74 -15.56
CA PHE A 49 25.55 38.40 -15.25
C PHE A 49 26.01 38.26 -13.80
N GLY A 50 26.01 37.03 -13.28
CA GLY A 50 26.71 36.73 -12.03
C GLY A 50 28.22 36.82 -12.22
N ILE A 51 28.75 35.94 -13.08
CA ILE A 51 30.16 35.90 -13.46
C ILE A 51 30.26 35.98 -14.99
N GLN A 52 31.13 36.80 -15.53
CA GLN A 52 31.48 36.81 -16.95
C GLN A 52 32.98 36.60 -17.12
N PHE A 53 33.36 35.74 -18.05
CA PHE A 53 34.72 35.62 -18.54
C PHE A 53 34.94 36.60 -19.68
N GLY A 54 36.14 37.17 -19.74
CA GLY A 54 36.46 38.13 -20.77
C GLY A 54 35.67 39.44 -20.68
N ASP A 55 36.03 40.34 -21.58
CA ASP A 55 35.38 41.61 -21.80
C ASP A 55 35.23 41.76 -23.32
N PRO A 56 34.09 42.24 -23.85
CA PRO A 56 33.93 42.51 -25.28
C PRO A 56 35.00 43.44 -25.90
N SER A 57 35.78 44.14 -25.09
CA SER A 57 36.93 44.95 -25.52
C SER A 57 38.25 44.17 -25.60
N LEU A 58 38.29 42.91 -25.15
CA LEU A 58 39.47 42.04 -25.10
C LEU A 58 39.42 40.88 -26.12
N ILE A 59 38.66 41.05 -27.21
CA ILE A 59 38.46 40.03 -28.27
C ILE A 59 39.81 39.47 -28.74
N GLY A 60 39.91 38.14 -28.75
CA GLY A 60 41.10 37.39 -29.18
C GLY A 60 41.99 36.89 -28.04
N THR A 61 41.59 37.09 -26.77
CA THR A 61 42.26 36.50 -25.61
C THR A 61 41.40 35.40 -25.00
N THR A 62 41.86 34.15 -25.07
CA THR A 62 41.15 33.00 -24.48
C THR A 62 41.51 32.80 -23.01
N PHE A 63 40.59 33.06 -22.08
CA PHE A 63 40.82 32.92 -20.63
C PHE A 63 40.69 31.46 -20.17
N LYS A 64 41.68 30.96 -19.41
CA LYS A 64 41.82 29.54 -19.08
C LYS A 64 42.32 29.22 -17.68
N GLY A 65 42.06 27.99 -17.24
CA GLY A 65 42.53 27.43 -15.97
C GLY A 65 41.79 27.91 -14.74
N ASN A 66 40.66 28.61 -14.90
CA ASN A 66 39.90 29.15 -13.78
C ASN A 66 38.99 28.09 -13.16
N LEU A 67 38.80 28.19 -11.84
CA LEU A 67 37.95 27.30 -11.04
C LEU A 67 36.84 28.11 -10.38
N ILE A 68 35.58 27.82 -10.74
CA ILE A 68 34.40 28.42 -10.13
C ILE A 68 33.74 27.35 -9.26
N GLN A 69 33.83 27.44 -7.94
CA GLN A 69 33.44 26.34 -7.04
C GLN A 69 32.62 26.79 -5.84
N GLY A 70 31.58 26.03 -5.49
CA GLY A 70 30.82 26.22 -4.25
C GLY A 70 30.11 27.56 -4.12
N ASN A 71 29.89 28.31 -5.21
CA ASN A 71 29.24 29.61 -5.17
C ASN A 71 27.70 29.49 -5.24
N PHE A 72 27.02 30.48 -4.68
CA PHE A 72 25.58 30.71 -4.80
C PHE A 72 25.34 31.85 -5.79
N ILE A 73 24.80 31.54 -6.97
CA ILE A 73 24.68 32.47 -8.10
C ILE A 73 23.21 32.61 -8.48
N GLY A 74 22.64 33.79 -8.19
CA GLY A 74 21.22 34.10 -8.40
C GLY A 74 20.29 33.61 -7.29
N THR A 75 20.83 33.04 -6.20
CA THR A 75 20.10 32.73 -4.97
C THR A 75 20.44 33.72 -3.84
N LYS A 76 19.64 33.73 -2.78
CA LYS A 76 20.05 34.35 -1.51
C LYS A 76 21.16 33.54 -0.85
N ALA A 77 21.69 34.06 0.25
CA ALA A 77 22.70 33.38 1.08
C ALA A 77 22.30 31.98 1.58
N ASP A 78 21.02 31.65 1.57
CA ASP A 78 20.49 30.32 1.92
C ASP A 78 20.68 29.27 0.80
N GLY A 79 21.11 29.68 -0.39
CA GLY A 79 21.29 28.80 -1.55
C GLY A 79 20.00 28.28 -2.17
N VAL A 80 18.82 28.74 -1.70
CA VAL A 80 17.51 28.17 -2.09
C VAL A 80 16.54 29.25 -2.54
N SER A 81 16.50 30.40 -1.85
CA SER A 81 15.57 31.48 -2.15
C SER A 81 16.05 32.32 -3.33
N ALA A 82 15.11 32.83 -4.13
CA ALA A 82 15.45 33.60 -5.32
C ALA A 82 16.07 34.97 -5.00
N LEU A 83 17.16 35.29 -5.72
CA LEU A 83 17.75 36.62 -5.83
C LEU A 83 18.48 36.75 -7.18
N GLY A 84 17.79 36.39 -8.25
CA GLY A 84 18.36 36.19 -9.58
C GLY A 84 19.14 37.37 -10.14
N ASN A 85 20.17 37.09 -10.95
CA ASN A 85 20.75 38.08 -11.84
C ASN A 85 19.82 38.29 -13.05
N ARG A 86 19.78 39.51 -13.60
CA ARG A 86 18.89 39.87 -14.73
C ARG A 86 19.44 39.47 -16.13
N GLY A 87 20.31 38.47 -16.15
CA GLY A 87 20.98 37.93 -17.34
C GLY A 87 21.43 36.50 -17.07
N TYR A 88 22.64 36.14 -17.50
CA TYR A 88 23.20 34.79 -17.31
C TYR A 88 23.74 34.58 -15.89
N GLY A 89 23.73 33.34 -15.39
CA GLY A 89 24.45 33.01 -14.16
C GLY A 89 25.96 33.17 -14.36
N ILE A 90 26.50 32.41 -15.30
CA ILE A 90 27.90 32.44 -15.73
C ILE A 90 27.96 32.54 -17.26
N ASP A 91 28.65 33.56 -17.76
CA ASP A 91 28.92 33.78 -19.18
C ASP A 91 30.39 33.45 -19.49
N LEU A 92 30.64 32.45 -20.32
CA LEU A 92 31.97 31.94 -20.67
C LEU A 92 32.55 32.62 -21.92
N LEU A 93 32.23 33.89 -22.18
CA LEU A 93 32.76 34.64 -23.32
C LEU A 93 34.30 34.51 -23.44
N ASP A 94 34.76 34.04 -24.61
CA ASP A 94 36.16 33.74 -24.93
C ASP A 94 36.92 32.92 -23.86
N ALA A 95 36.25 31.91 -23.27
CA ALA A 95 36.83 31.07 -22.21
C ALA A 95 37.04 29.62 -22.67
N ALA A 96 38.22 29.05 -22.39
CA ALA A 96 38.55 27.64 -22.68
C ALA A 96 39.21 26.98 -21.47
N SER A 97 39.09 25.65 -21.34
CA SER A 97 39.85 24.91 -20.31
C SER A 97 39.62 25.42 -18.87
N ASN A 98 38.37 25.71 -18.51
CA ASN A 98 37.96 26.14 -17.16
C ASN A 98 37.07 25.09 -16.49
N ASN A 99 36.98 25.13 -15.15
CA ASN A 99 36.09 24.24 -14.41
C ASN A 99 35.03 25.06 -13.68
N ILE A 100 33.78 24.81 -14.03
CA ILE A 100 32.59 25.33 -13.39
C ILE A 100 32.06 24.17 -12.56
N GLY A 101 32.32 24.23 -11.26
CA GLY A 101 32.07 23.15 -10.33
C GLY A 101 33.25 22.19 -10.23
N GLY A 102 32.95 20.89 -10.09
CA GLY A 102 33.95 19.84 -10.01
C GLY A 102 33.45 18.56 -9.35
N THR A 103 34.31 17.54 -9.35
CA THR A 103 33.98 16.20 -8.82
C THR A 103 34.20 16.05 -7.32
N THR A 104 34.86 17.02 -6.68
CA THR A 104 35.09 17.01 -5.23
C THR A 104 33.86 17.51 -4.48
N ALA A 105 33.56 16.93 -3.32
CA ALA A 105 32.49 17.42 -2.46
C ALA A 105 32.64 18.92 -2.16
N GLY A 106 31.55 19.67 -2.27
CA GLY A 106 31.54 21.12 -2.10
C GLY A 106 32.00 21.93 -3.34
N ALA A 107 32.45 21.28 -4.42
CA ALA A 107 32.86 22.00 -5.62
C ALA A 107 31.67 22.53 -6.44
N GLY A 108 30.54 21.83 -6.46
CA GLY A 108 29.35 22.24 -7.22
C GLY A 108 28.83 23.61 -6.82
N ASN A 109 28.58 24.47 -7.81
CA ASN A 109 27.90 25.75 -7.58
C ASN A 109 26.39 25.54 -7.56
N THR A 110 25.67 26.41 -6.85
CA THR A 110 24.23 26.56 -7.00
C THR A 110 23.95 27.74 -7.92
N ILE A 111 23.37 27.48 -9.09
CA ILE A 111 23.11 28.50 -10.13
C ILE A 111 21.62 28.49 -10.46
N ALA A 112 20.88 29.48 -9.95
CA ALA A 112 19.43 29.46 -10.03
C ALA A 112 18.82 30.85 -10.16
N PHE A 113 17.58 30.90 -10.65
CA PHE A 113 16.74 32.10 -10.74
C PHE A 113 17.28 33.24 -11.60
N ASN A 114 18.34 33.02 -12.37
CA ASN A 114 18.82 34.00 -13.35
C ASN A 114 17.78 34.11 -14.48
N THR A 115 17.61 35.29 -15.06
CA THR A 115 16.55 35.48 -16.07
C THR A 115 16.89 34.87 -17.43
N GLN A 116 18.14 34.46 -17.66
CA GLN A 116 18.59 33.75 -18.86
C GLN A 116 19.21 32.39 -18.49
N ALA A 117 20.09 31.82 -19.32
CA ALA A 117 20.73 30.54 -19.05
C ALA A 117 21.63 30.57 -17.80
N ALA A 118 21.81 29.41 -17.16
CA ALA A 118 22.65 29.32 -15.96
C ALA A 118 24.14 29.42 -16.32
N VAL A 119 24.57 28.67 -17.33
CA VAL A 119 25.92 28.76 -17.92
C VAL A 119 25.76 28.89 -19.44
N THR A 120 26.49 29.80 -20.07
CA THR A 120 26.43 29.98 -21.53
C THR A 120 27.79 30.26 -22.17
N GLY A 121 27.92 29.95 -23.46
CA GLY A 121 29.05 30.34 -24.30
C GLY A 121 30.31 29.50 -24.09
N GLY A 122 31.46 30.08 -24.43
CA GLY A 122 32.77 29.42 -24.30
C GLY A 122 33.37 28.95 -25.61
N GLU A 123 34.67 28.69 -25.56
CA GLU A 123 35.36 27.81 -26.49
C GLU A 123 35.30 26.36 -25.95
N THR A 124 36.33 25.55 -26.17
CA THR A 124 36.37 24.14 -25.81
C THR A 124 37.03 23.89 -24.45
N GLY A 125 36.73 22.72 -23.88
CA GLY A 125 37.33 22.20 -22.66
C GLY A 125 36.83 22.83 -21.37
N ASN A 126 35.64 23.43 -21.37
CA ASN A 126 35.04 23.97 -20.15
C ASN A 126 34.21 22.88 -19.44
N ALA A 127 34.76 22.31 -18.36
CA ALA A 127 34.06 21.32 -17.54
C ALA A 127 32.93 21.99 -16.76
N ILE A 128 31.70 21.49 -16.88
CA ILE A 128 30.54 21.93 -16.10
C ILE A 128 30.04 20.74 -15.26
N LEU A 129 30.60 20.56 -14.07
CA LEU A 129 30.47 19.32 -13.31
C LEU A 129 29.85 19.53 -11.92
N GLY A 130 28.89 18.69 -11.56
CA GLY A 130 28.33 18.61 -10.21
C GLY A 130 27.59 19.86 -9.73
N ASN A 131 27.23 20.78 -10.62
CA ASN A 131 26.51 22.00 -10.26
C ASN A 131 25.02 21.70 -10.01
N SER A 132 24.43 22.42 -9.05
CA SER A 132 22.99 22.47 -8.81
C SER A 132 22.40 23.61 -9.62
N ILE A 133 21.76 23.29 -10.75
CA ILE A 133 21.21 24.25 -11.71
C ILE A 133 19.69 24.09 -11.78
N PHE A 134 18.94 25.14 -11.46
CA PHE A 134 17.47 25.09 -11.46
C PHE A 134 16.81 26.47 -11.57
N SER A 135 15.56 26.50 -12.05
CA SER A 135 14.72 27.71 -12.08
C SER A 135 15.34 28.92 -12.79
N ASN A 136 16.28 28.71 -13.70
CA ASN A 136 16.77 29.77 -14.59
C ASN A 136 15.77 30.00 -15.73
N GLY A 137 15.68 31.23 -16.24
CA GLY A 137 14.73 31.62 -17.29
C GLY A 137 15.07 31.09 -18.68
N GLY A 138 16.32 30.64 -18.89
CA GLY A 138 16.77 29.94 -20.11
C GLY A 138 17.19 28.50 -19.83
N LEU A 139 17.99 27.92 -20.73
CA LEU A 139 18.56 26.58 -20.57
C LEU A 139 19.47 26.50 -19.34
N GLY A 140 19.61 25.30 -18.75
CA GLY A 140 20.56 25.10 -17.66
C GLY A 140 22.02 25.34 -18.12
N ILE A 141 22.37 24.80 -19.28
CA ILE A 141 23.63 25.02 -19.99
C ILE A 141 23.25 25.34 -21.43
N ASP A 142 23.76 26.44 -21.97
CA ASP A 142 23.46 26.94 -23.31
C ASP A 142 24.75 27.08 -24.13
N LEU A 143 24.97 26.17 -25.08
CA LEU A 143 26.17 26.13 -25.93
C LEU A 143 25.95 26.73 -27.33
N GLY A 144 24.91 27.57 -27.48
CA GLY A 144 24.52 28.19 -28.76
C GLY A 144 23.07 27.92 -29.15
N GLY A 145 22.18 27.81 -28.16
CA GLY A 145 20.82 27.28 -28.29
C GLY A 145 20.80 25.75 -28.17
N LEU A 146 19.59 25.17 -28.02
CA LEU A 146 19.43 23.72 -27.90
C LEU A 146 19.96 23.00 -29.15
N ILE A 147 21.09 22.30 -29.00
CA ILE A 147 21.73 21.58 -30.10
C ILE A 147 21.18 20.15 -30.18
N ALA A 148 20.69 19.74 -31.34
CA ALA A 148 20.21 18.37 -31.52
C ALA A 148 21.39 17.39 -31.62
N ASN A 149 21.25 16.20 -31.03
CA ASN A 149 22.26 15.16 -31.17
C ASN A 149 22.45 14.76 -32.65
N ASP A 150 23.69 14.72 -33.13
CA ASP A 150 24.08 14.26 -34.46
C ASP A 150 24.83 12.91 -34.41
N ASP A 151 25.08 12.29 -35.57
CA ASP A 151 25.83 11.04 -35.62
C ASP A 151 27.34 11.29 -35.43
N CYS A 152 27.93 10.61 -34.45
CA CYS A 152 29.36 10.58 -34.14
C CYS A 152 30.02 11.89 -33.68
N ASP A 153 29.24 12.95 -33.48
CA ASP A 153 29.61 14.30 -33.04
C ASP A 153 30.94 14.83 -33.61
N GLY A 154 30.81 15.53 -34.75
CA GLY A 154 31.87 16.23 -35.46
C GLY A 154 31.73 17.76 -35.42
N ASP A 155 30.88 18.27 -34.51
CA ASP A 155 30.54 19.68 -34.44
C ASP A 155 31.70 20.53 -33.88
N ARG A 156 31.57 21.86 -34.09
CA ARG A 156 32.53 22.86 -33.60
C ARG A 156 31.78 23.97 -32.87
N GLY A 157 32.43 24.54 -31.86
CA GLY A 157 31.90 25.63 -31.06
C GLY A 157 32.17 25.41 -29.58
N SER A 158 31.34 26.04 -28.73
CA SER A 158 31.41 25.90 -27.27
C SER A 158 31.34 24.44 -26.88
N ASN A 159 32.37 23.95 -26.20
CA ASN A 159 32.53 22.53 -25.84
C ASN A 159 32.28 21.54 -27.00
N ASN A 160 32.68 21.90 -28.23
CA ASN A 160 32.39 21.14 -29.45
C ASN A 160 30.91 20.83 -29.68
N LYS A 161 30.00 21.53 -28.98
CA LYS A 161 28.57 21.22 -28.94
C LYS A 161 28.26 19.76 -28.59
N GLN A 162 29.07 19.22 -27.67
CA GLN A 162 29.01 17.83 -27.22
C GLN A 162 27.57 17.29 -27.14
N ASN A 163 27.27 16.23 -27.88
CA ASN A 163 26.02 15.48 -27.76
C ASN A 163 25.71 15.11 -26.31
N PHE A 164 24.45 15.31 -25.92
CA PHE A 164 23.97 14.98 -24.59
C PHE A 164 23.46 13.53 -24.51
N PRO A 165 23.42 12.92 -23.31
CA PRO A 165 22.88 11.58 -23.13
C PRO A 165 21.39 11.50 -23.52
N VAL A 166 20.95 10.38 -24.09
CA VAL A 166 19.53 10.08 -24.31
C VAL A 166 19.08 9.06 -23.26
N ILE A 167 18.22 9.48 -22.34
CA ILE A 167 17.68 8.59 -21.31
C ILE A 167 16.47 7.83 -21.87
N SER A 168 16.53 6.51 -21.88
CA SER A 168 15.50 5.64 -22.43
C SER A 168 14.56 5.06 -21.37
N SER A 169 15.01 4.94 -20.12
CA SER A 169 14.15 4.51 -19.01
C SER A 169 14.63 5.03 -17.66
N VAL A 170 13.67 5.33 -16.78
CA VAL A 170 13.88 5.62 -15.37
C VAL A 170 12.87 4.80 -14.56
N LEU A 171 13.34 3.75 -13.89
CA LEU A 171 12.49 2.77 -13.21
C LEU A 171 12.92 2.62 -11.74
N ALA A 172 12.00 2.85 -10.81
CA ALA A 172 12.25 2.64 -9.39
C ALA A 172 11.76 1.26 -8.91
N ASN A 173 12.53 0.64 -8.01
CA ASN A 173 12.07 -0.47 -7.15
C ASN A 173 11.93 0.04 -5.69
N SER A 174 11.87 -0.85 -4.70
CA SER A 174 11.68 -0.44 -3.29
C SER A 174 12.88 0.29 -2.67
N THR A 175 14.08 0.16 -3.23
CA THR A 175 15.31 0.72 -2.64
C THR A 175 16.09 1.62 -3.59
N THR A 176 15.99 1.40 -4.91
CA THR A 176 16.84 2.01 -5.93
C THR A 176 16.04 2.39 -7.18
N THR A 177 16.46 3.45 -7.84
CA THR A 177 16.02 3.89 -9.16
C THR A 177 17.10 3.56 -10.17
N THR A 178 16.72 2.82 -11.21
CA THR A 178 17.56 2.46 -12.35
C THR A 178 17.33 3.44 -13.48
N ILE A 179 18.37 4.13 -13.91
CA ILE A 179 18.38 5.03 -15.07
C ILE A 179 19.15 4.32 -16.19
N GLN A 180 18.55 4.17 -17.37
CA GLN A 180 19.21 3.59 -18.53
C GLN A 180 19.08 4.50 -19.74
N GLY A 181 20.04 4.40 -20.65
CA GLY A 181 20.06 5.22 -21.85
C GLY A 181 21.26 4.94 -22.74
N THR A 182 21.44 5.82 -23.71
CA THR A 182 22.51 5.76 -24.70
C THR A 182 23.19 7.09 -24.87
N LEU A 183 24.43 7.08 -25.32
CA LEU A 183 25.16 8.23 -25.83
C LEU A 183 25.64 7.89 -27.24
N ASN A 184 25.42 8.80 -28.19
CA ASN A 184 26.08 8.78 -29.49
C ASN A 184 27.00 10.00 -29.55
N SER A 185 28.31 9.78 -29.65
CA SER A 185 29.34 10.84 -29.62
C SER A 185 30.67 10.31 -30.18
N THR A 186 31.72 11.14 -30.23
CA THR A 186 33.04 10.82 -30.79
C THR A 186 33.47 9.38 -30.52
N ALA A 187 33.80 8.61 -31.56
CA ALA A 187 34.10 7.17 -31.48
C ALA A 187 35.25 6.85 -30.52
N ASN A 188 35.20 5.68 -29.88
CA ASN A 188 36.25 5.15 -29.00
C ASN A 188 36.69 6.12 -27.88
N THR A 189 35.78 6.98 -27.42
CA THR A 189 36.07 8.05 -26.46
C THR A 189 35.32 7.80 -25.16
N GLN A 190 36.00 8.03 -24.04
CA GLN A 190 35.39 7.92 -22.72
C GLN A 190 34.66 9.22 -22.36
N PHE A 191 33.45 9.06 -21.84
CA PHE A 191 32.58 10.13 -21.34
C PHE A 191 32.17 9.86 -19.90
N ARG A 192 32.16 10.91 -19.10
CA ARG A 192 31.50 10.97 -17.79
C ARG A 192 30.05 11.40 -17.98
N ILE A 193 29.10 10.57 -17.58
CA ILE A 193 27.67 10.87 -17.60
C ILE A 193 27.22 11.24 -16.20
N GLU A 194 26.79 12.48 -15.98
CA GLU A 194 26.28 12.95 -14.68
C GLU A 194 24.75 12.98 -14.70
N PHE A 195 24.11 12.46 -13.65
CA PHE A 195 22.65 12.38 -13.54
C PHE A 195 22.12 13.35 -12.48
N PHE A 196 21.00 13.98 -12.79
CA PHE A 196 20.39 14.98 -11.92
C PHE A 196 18.87 14.80 -11.85
N ALA A 197 18.30 15.02 -10.66
CA ALA A 197 16.84 15.11 -10.47
C ALA A 197 16.36 16.57 -10.47
N ASN A 198 15.15 16.79 -10.99
CA ASN A 198 14.47 18.07 -10.96
C ASN A 198 12.96 17.91 -10.72
N THR A 199 12.31 18.97 -10.23
CA THR A 199 10.86 18.99 -9.99
C THR A 199 10.04 19.17 -11.26
N THR A 200 10.60 19.87 -12.25
CA THR A 200 9.94 20.17 -13.53
C THR A 200 11.02 20.29 -14.61
N CYS A 201 10.63 20.00 -15.85
CA CYS A 201 11.45 20.41 -17.01
C CYS A 201 11.44 21.92 -17.17
N ASP A 202 12.46 22.44 -17.84
CA ASP A 202 12.37 23.80 -18.34
C ASP A 202 11.51 23.86 -19.61
N GLN A 203 11.24 25.07 -20.09
CA GLN A 203 10.30 25.32 -21.18
C GLN A 203 10.74 24.68 -22.52
N SER A 204 12.03 24.36 -22.69
CA SER A 204 12.54 23.71 -23.90
C SER A 204 12.18 22.22 -24.00
N GLY A 205 11.76 21.59 -22.90
CA GLY A 205 11.59 20.13 -22.81
C GLY A 205 12.87 19.38 -22.42
N ASN A 206 14.01 20.05 -22.51
CA ASN A 206 15.21 19.66 -21.76
C ASN A 206 15.06 20.16 -20.31
N GLY A 207 15.80 19.55 -19.40
CA GLY A 207 15.73 19.94 -17.99
C GLY A 207 16.97 20.67 -17.53
N GLN A 208 16.94 21.08 -16.28
CA GLN A 208 18.12 21.56 -15.54
C GLN A 208 18.48 20.51 -14.48
N GLY A 209 19.69 20.56 -13.92
CA GLY A 209 20.12 19.61 -12.91
C GLY A 209 20.10 20.15 -11.48
N ARG A 210 18.95 20.07 -10.76
CA ARG A 210 18.88 20.59 -9.39
C ARG A 210 19.67 19.74 -8.39
N THR A 211 19.39 18.45 -8.35
CA THR A 211 19.95 17.54 -7.35
C THR A 211 20.88 16.56 -8.05
N PHE A 212 22.19 16.65 -7.80
CA PHE A 212 23.15 15.70 -8.32
C PHE A 212 22.95 14.32 -7.71
N LEU A 213 22.77 13.30 -8.55
CA LEU A 213 22.49 11.92 -8.14
C LEU A 213 23.74 11.04 -8.18
N GLY A 214 24.73 11.42 -8.99
CA GLY A 214 25.95 10.68 -9.22
C GLY A 214 26.30 10.61 -10.70
N PHE A 215 27.22 9.70 -11.04
CA PHE A 215 27.74 9.58 -12.39
C PHE A 215 28.08 8.14 -12.75
N THR A 216 28.21 7.89 -14.05
CA THR A 216 28.87 6.69 -14.60
C THR A 216 29.83 7.09 -15.71
N ASN A 217 30.83 6.26 -15.99
CA ASN A 217 31.71 6.46 -17.14
C ASN A 217 31.36 5.44 -18.22
N VAL A 218 31.27 5.89 -19.47
CA VAL A 218 31.05 5.01 -20.63
C VAL A 218 32.06 5.31 -21.72
N THR A 219 32.36 4.32 -22.55
CA THR A 219 33.21 4.50 -23.73
C THR A 219 32.38 4.18 -24.96
N THR A 220 32.31 5.12 -25.90
CA THR A 220 31.67 4.91 -27.21
C THR A 220 32.43 3.86 -28.00
N ASP A 221 31.72 3.05 -28.77
CA ASP A 221 32.32 2.06 -29.66
C ASP A 221 32.87 2.71 -30.96
N ALA A 222 33.35 1.88 -31.88
CA ALA A 222 33.83 2.34 -33.19
C ALA A 222 32.70 2.92 -34.07
N SER A 223 31.44 2.66 -33.73
CA SER A 223 30.25 3.25 -34.35
C SER A 223 29.69 4.41 -33.53
N CYS A 224 30.48 4.96 -32.59
CA CYS A 224 30.15 6.15 -31.79
C CYS A 224 29.10 5.94 -30.70
N ASN A 225 28.67 4.70 -30.46
CA ASN A 225 27.57 4.43 -29.53
C ASN A 225 28.06 3.89 -28.19
N ALA A 226 27.42 4.29 -27.10
CA ALA A 226 27.55 3.69 -25.79
C ALA A 226 26.17 3.52 -25.14
N SER A 227 25.95 2.41 -24.44
CA SER A 227 24.83 2.23 -23.52
C SER A 227 25.28 2.47 -22.08
N PHE A 228 24.43 3.07 -21.25
CA PHE A 228 24.67 3.23 -19.82
C PHE A 228 23.52 2.72 -18.98
N GLY A 229 23.86 2.30 -17.76
CA GLY A 229 22.93 2.03 -16.66
C GLY A 229 23.49 2.64 -15.37
N PHE A 230 22.64 3.26 -14.57
CA PHE A 230 23.01 3.88 -13.30
C PHE A 230 21.95 3.58 -12.24
N LEU A 231 22.39 3.18 -11.05
CA LEU A 231 21.54 2.87 -9.91
C LEU A 231 21.72 3.96 -8.85
N VAL A 232 20.62 4.58 -8.43
CA VAL A 232 20.61 5.58 -7.37
C VAL A 232 19.66 5.15 -6.25
N PRO A 233 20.02 5.30 -4.96
CA PRO A 233 19.07 5.07 -3.87
C PRO A 233 17.86 6.00 -3.99
N ASN A 234 16.65 5.47 -3.84
CA ASN A 234 15.42 6.26 -4.02
C ASN A 234 15.38 7.52 -3.16
N ALA A 235 15.91 7.47 -1.94
CA ALA A 235 15.97 8.60 -1.03
C ALA A 235 16.77 9.80 -1.58
N SER A 236 17.61 9.59 -2.60
CA SER A 236 18.41 10.65 -3.24
C SER A 236 17.67 11.32 -4.40
N VAL A 237 16.61 10.70 -4.92
CA VAL A 237 15.87 11.22 -6.08
C VAL A 237 14.77 12.16 -5.58
N ILE A 238 15.08 13.46 -5.59
CA ILE A 238 14.15 14.52 -5.21
C ILE A 238 13.66 15.22 -6.47
N GLY A 239 12.43 14.92 -6.90
CA GLY A 239 11.83 15.45 -8.12
C GLY A 239 11.06 14.40 -8.91
N SER A 240 10.47 14.81 -10.04
CA SER A 240 9.67 13.94 -10.93
C SER A 240 10.36 13.67 -12.27
N VAL A 241 11.44 14.37 -12.59
CA VAL A 241 12.18 14.23 -13.85
C VAL A 241 13.67 14.04 -13.60
N ILE A 242 14.31 13.25 -14.47
CA ILE A 242 15.75 13.04 -14.52
C ILE A 242 16.31 13.64 -15.81
N THR A 243 17.46 14.30 -15.69
CA THR A 243 18.29 14.74 -16.82
C THR A 243 19.73 14.31 -16.64
N ALA A 244 20.50 14.32 -17.71
CA ALA A 244 21.93 14.03 -17.66
C ALA A 244 22.76 14.95 -18.55
N THR A 245 24.05 15.04 -18.25
CA THR A 245 25.08 15.67 -19.12
C THR A 245 26.16 14.64 -19.44
N ALA A 246 26.87 14.83 -20.55
CA ALA A 246 28.06 14.06 -20.92
C ALA A 246 29.27 14.99 -20.91
N THR A 247 30.39 14.54 -20.36
CA THR A 247 31.67 15.27 -20.40
C THR A 247 32.77 14.38 -20.94
N ASP A 248 33.46 14.82 -22.00
CA ASP A 248 34.58 14.09 -22.59
C ASP A 248 35.87 14.20 -21.75
N ALA A 249 36.92 13.47 -22.16
CA ALA A 249 38.22 13.51 -21.50
C ALA A 249 38.97 14.86 -21.63
N ASN A 250 38.55 15.72 -22.56
CA ASN A 250 39.08 17.07 -22.74
C ASN A 250 38.27 18.14 -22.00
N ASN A 251 37.32 17.73 -21.14
CA ASN A 251 36.43 18.58 -20.37
C ASN A 251 35.35 19.32 -21.18
N ASN A 252 35.01 18.84 -22.38
CA ASN A 252 33.85 19.35 -23.11
C ASN A 252 32.58 18.75 -22.50
N THR A 253 31.80 19.56 -21.76
CA THR A 253 30.50 19.17 -21.22
C THR A 253 29.36 19.57 -22.15
N SER A 254 28.41 18.64 -22.36
CA SER A 254 27.17 18.85 -23.12
C SER A 254 26.17 19.77 -22.41
N GLU A 255 25.13 20.16 -23.15
CA GLU A 255 23.89 20.64 -22.55
C GLU A 255 23.19 19.51 -21.75
N PHE A 256 22.14 19.85 -21.00
CA PHE A 256 21.31 18.83 -20.35
C PHE A 256 20.48 18.07 -21.39
N SER A 257 20.31 16.77 -21.17
CA SER A 257 19.41 15.92 -21.94
C SER A 257 17.95 16.39 -21.88
N ALA A 258 17.14 15.88 -22.83
CA ALA A 258 15.70 15.84 -22.66
C ALA A 258 15.34 15.22 -21.30
N CYS A 259 14.27 15.72 -20.68
CA CYS A 259 13.77 15.14 -19.45
C CYS A 259 13.25 13.71 -19.67
N ALA A 260 13.69 12.79 -18.83
CA ALA A 260 12.99 11.53 -18.63
C ALA A 260 12.10 11.63 -17.39
N ASN A 261 10.79 11.42 -17.57
CA ASN A 261 9.89 11.28 -16.45
C ASN A 261 10.28 10.03 -15.65
N LEU A 262 10.27 10.13 -14.32
CA LEU A 262 10.15 8.93 -13.51
C LEU A 262 8.82 8.27 -13.91
N ALA A 263 8.86 7.05 -14.45
CA ALA A 263 7.64 6.27 -14.60
C ALA A 263 6.97 6.17 -13.22
N ASP A 264 5.73 6.63 -13.12
CA ASP A 264 5.03 6.99 -11.87
C ASP A 264 5.44 6.12 -10.66
N LEU A 265 5.90 6.81 -9.61
CA LEU A 265 6.37 6.24 -8.35
C LEU A 265 5.28 5.57 -7.49
N SER A 266 4.09 5.32 -8.01
CA SER A 266 3.07 4.54 -7.30
C SER A 266 2.29 3.68 -8.26
N ALA A 267 2.46 2.35 -8.16
CA ALA A 267 1.45 1.45 -8.69
C ALA A 267 0.09 1.85 -8.11
N THR A 268 -0.96 1.81 -8.90
CA THR A 268 -2.33 1.99 -8.42
C THR A 268 -2.99 0.64 -8.33
N MET A 269 -3.79 0.41 -7.29
CA MET A 269 -4.72 -0.71 -7.19
C MET A 269 -6.15 -0.18 -7.32
N GLN A 270 -6.93 -0.79 -8.19
CA GLN A 270 -8.31 -0.39 -8.49
C GLN A 270 -9.12 -1.58 -8.96
N PHE A 271 -10.46 -1.47 -8.95
CA PHE A 271 -11.29 -2.47 -9.61
C PHE A 271 -11.13 -2.43 -11.12
N SER A 272 -11.24 -3.59 -11.76
CA SER A 272 -11.15 -3.73 -13.22
C SER A 272 -12.33 -3.08 -13.97
N ALA A 273 -13.48 -2.96 -13.29
CA ALA A 273 -14.71 -2.36 -13.80
C ALA A 273 -15.40 -1.53 -12.70
N VAL A 274 -16.21 -0.56 -13.12
CA VAL A 274 -17.08 0.24 -12.22
C VAL A 274 -18.33 -0.52 -11.79
N SER A 275 -18.70 -1.57 -12.51
CA SER A 275 -19.88 -2.39 -12.25
C SER A 275 -19.66 -3.86 -12.64
N TYR A 276 -20.30 -4.76 -11.89
CA TYR A 276 -20.36 -6.20 -12.15
C TYR A 276 -21.82 -6.65 -12.11
N THR A 277 -22.16 -7.70 -12.85
CA THR A 277 -23.50 -8.27 -12.88
C THR A 277 -23.41 -9.78 -12.75
N VAL A 278 -24.30 -10.37 -11.94
CA VAL A 278 -24.35 -11.80 -11.66
C VAL A 278 -25.81 -12.24 -11.58
N GLY A 279 -26.13 -13.41 -12.11
CA GLY A 279 -27.42 -14.04 -11.86
C GLY A 279 -27.49 -14.58 -10.45
N GLU A 280 -28.65 -14.46 -9.82
CA GLU A 280 -28.86 -15.00 -8.46
C GLU A 280 -28.52 -16.49 -8.35
N GLY A 281 -28.84 -17.27 -9.39
CA GLY A 281 -28.51 -18.68 -9.50
C GLY A 281 -27.05 -19.02 -9.84
N ASP A 282 -26.18 -18.03 -10.10
CA ASP A 282 -24.79 -18.24 -10.54
C ASP A 282 -23.84 -18.56 -9.38
N LYS A 283 -24.35 -18.55 -8.13
CA LYS A 283 -23.68 -18.90 -6.86
C LYS A 283 -22.56 -17.96 -6.41
N HIS A 284 -21.83 -17.33 -7.32
CA HIS A 284 -20.78 -16.38 -6.96
C HIS A 284 -20.48 -15.41 -8.10
N ILE A 285 -19.86 -14.28 -7.74
CA ILE A 285 -19.25 -13.34 -8.67
C ILE A 285 -17.79 -13.12 -8.31
N ASP A 286 -16.94 -13.06 -9.33
CA ASP A 286 -15.52 -12.80 -9.23
C ASP A 286 -15.22 -11.33 -9.51
N VAL A 287 -14.80 -10.59 -8.48
CA VAL A 287 -14.42 -9.19 -8.59
C VAL A 287 -12.90 -9.09 -8.78
N THR A 288 -12.48 -8.56 -9.93
CA THR A 288 -11.06 -8.40 -10.25
C THR A 288 -10.52 -7.04 -9.83
N ILE A 289 -9.40 -7.06 -9.11
CA ILE A 289 -8.60 -5.91 -8.72
C ILE A 289 -7.34 -5.91 -9.57
N THR A 290 -7.08 -4.82 -10.27
CA THR A 290 -5.89 -4.62 -11.12
C THR A 290 -4.87 -3.73 -10.43
N ARG A 291 -3.60 -4.03 -10.63
CA ARG A 291 -2.45 -3.23 -10.22
C ARG A 291 -1.72 -2.71 -11.47
N SER A 292 -1.44 -1.40 -11.52
CA SER A 292 -0.71 -0.80 -12.65
C SER A 292 0.75 -1.26 -12.76
N ALA A 293 1.42 -0.93 -13.88
CA ALA A 293 2.65 -1.55 -14.36
C ALA A 293 3.88 -1.50 -13.41
N ASN A 294 3.83 -0.72 -12.31
CA ASN A 294 4.85 -0.77 -11.27
C ASN A 294 4.58 -1.93 -10.27
N SER A 295 4.82 -3.18 -10.69
CA SER A 295 4.53 -4.38 -9.90
C SER A 295 5.75 -4.99 -9.18
N ASN A 296 6.93 -4.36 -9.23
CA ASN A 296 8.20 -4.96 -8.80
C ASN A 296 8.35 -5.22 -7.29
N ALA A 297 7.50 -4.64 -6.44
CA ALA A 297 7.47 -4.87 -4.99
C ALA A 297 6.12 -5.46 -4.57
N ALA A 298 6.05 -6.13 -3.42
CA ALA A 298 4.77 -6.59 -2.89
C ALA A 298 3.84 -5.41 -2.56
N ALA A 299 2.53 -5.58 -2.78
CA ALA A 299 1.51 -4.61 -2.41
C ALA A 299 0.32 -5.29 -1.75
N LYS A 300 -0.48 -4.56 -0.99
CA LYS A 300 -1.75 -5.06 -0.45
C LYS A 300 -2.83 -3.98 -0.40
N VAL A 301 -4.08 -4.41 -0.43
CA VAL A 301 -5.27 -3.57 -0.27
C VAL A 301 -6.33 -4.33 0.51
N THR A 302 -7.14 -3.62 1.29
CA THR A 302 -8.33 -4.19 1.93
C THR A 302 -9.51 -4.13 0.95
N PHE A 303 -10.23 -5.24 0.84
CA PHE A 303 -11.48 -5.37 0.10
C PHE A 303 -12.63 -5.58 1.09
N ALA A 304 -13.75 -4.89 0.88
CA ALA A 304 -14.96 -5.08 1.68
C ALA A 304 -16.22 -4.89 0.84
N THR A 305 -17.21 -5.76 1.02
CA THR A 305 -18.59 -5.52 0.58
C THR A 305 -19.31 -4.56 1.52
N SER A 306 -20.27 -3.81 1.00
CA SER A 306 -21.16 -2.96 1.79
C SER A 306 -22.51 -2.83 1.10
N ASP A 307 -23.58 -2.92 1.88
CA ASP A 307 -24.95 -2.66 1.47
C ASP A 307 -25.62 -1.60 2.37
N LEU A 308 -26.87 -1.24 2.01
CA LEU A 308 -27.73 -0.34 2.77
C LEU A 308 -28.98 -1.06 3.32
N ALA A 309 -29.06 -2.39 3.20
CA ALA A 309 -30.26 -3.16 3.56
C ALA A 309 -30.44 -3.27 5.08
N GLY A 310 -29.34 -3.37 5.82
CA GLY A 310 -29.39 -3.58 7.27
C GLY A 310 -30.12 -4.88 7.63
N LEU A 311 -31.12 -4.80 8.52
CA LEU A 311 -31.89 -5.97 8.97
C LEU A 311 -33.33 -5.99 8.44
N GLN A 312 -33.57 -5.39 7.26
CA GLN A 312 -34.86 -5.53 6.56
C GLN A 312 -35.16 -7.00 6.25
N ASN A 313 -36.43 -7.29 5.97
CA ASN A 313 -36.84 -8.63 5.55
C ASN A 313 -36.33 -8.91 4.13
N CYS A 314 -36.00 -10.18 3.85
CA CYS A 314 -35.50 -10.66 2.55
C CYS A 314 -36.59 -10.78 1.47
N ASN A 315 -37.67 -10.00 1.56
CA ASN A 315 -38.71 -9.96 0.53
C ASN A 315 -39.01 -8.50 0.16
N THR A 316 -38.03 -7.63 0.38
CA THR A 316 -38.19 -6.18 0.34
C THR A 316 -37.75 -5.68 -1.02
N VAL A 317 -38.71 -5.42 -1.90
CA VAL A 317 -38.46 -4.90 -3.24
C VAL A 317 -38.09 -3.41 -3.22
N ASN A 318 -36.81 -3.10 -2.99
CA ASN A 318 -36.29 -1.74 -2.99
C ASN A 318 -35.00 -1.55 -3.83
N GLY A 319 -34.52 -2.61 -4.48
CA GLY A 319 -33.32 -2.61 -5.33
C GLY A 319 -31.99 -2.63 -4.56
N VAL A 320 -32.02 -2.95 -3.26
CA VAL A 320 -30.85 -3.01 -2.38
C VAL A 320 -30.64 -4.44 -1.92
N ALA A 321 -29.55 -5.05 -2.37
CA ALA A 321 -29.16 -6.38 -1.93
C ALA A 321 -28.62 -6.32 -0.49
N SER A 322 -28.73 -7.42 0.22
CA SER A 322 -28.52 -7.60 1.65
C SER A 322 -27.52 -8.71 1.91
N SER A 323 -26.50 -8.42 2.71
CA SER A 323 -25.52 -9.44 3.16
C SER A 323 -26.10 -10.53 4.09
N ARG A 324 -27.40 -10.42 4.41
CA ARG A 324 -28.18 -11.40 5.17
C ARG A 324 -29.06 -12.28 4.27
N CYS A 325 -29.41 -11.80 3.07
CA CYS A 325 -30.41 -12.42 2.21
C CYS A 325 -29.80 -12.88 0.88
N ASP A 326 -29.09 -12.00 0.17
CA ASP A 326 -28.83 -12.17 -1.27
C ASP A 326 -27.35 -12.44 -1.57
N TYR A 327 -26.45 -12.10 -0.63
CA TYR A 327 -25.03 -12.38 -0.76
C TYR A 327 -24.33 -12.56 0.59
N GLU A 328 -23.16 -13.17 0.58
CA GLU A 328 -22.31 -13.28 1.77
C GLU A 328 -21.36 -12.08 1.87
N ALA A 329 -21.43 -11.34 2.99
CA ALA A 329 -20.47 -10.28 3.27
C ALA A 329 -19.03 -10.78 3.14
N ARG A 330 -18.22 -10.09 2.33
CA ARG A 330 -16.87 -10.51 2.00
C ARG A 330 -15.85 -9.45 2.39
N PHE A 331 -14.91 -9.85 3.24
CA PHE A 331 -13.79 -9.04 3.67
C PHE A 331 -12.48 -9.76 3.39
N ALA A 332 -11.51 -9.06 2.81
CA ALA A 332 -10.21 -9.67 2.48
C ALA A 332 -9.07 -8.67 2.53
N THR A 333 -7.88 -9.14 2.90
CA THR A 333 -6.62 -8.45 2.58
C THR A 333 -6.05 -9.06 1.30
N VAL A 334 -6.17 -8.35 0.20
CA VAL A 334 -5.69 -8.77 -1.11
C VAL A 334 -4.21 -8.43 -1.21
N ARG A 335 -3.35 -9.43 -1.43
CA ARG A 335 -1.89 -9.29 -1.47
C ARG A 335 -1.37 -9.61 -2.86
N PHE A 336 -0.65 -8.68 -3.45
CA PHE A 336 0.10 -8.85 -4.70
C PHE A 336 1.56 -9.13 -4.36
N ALA A 337 2.08 -10.27 -4.80
CA ALA A 337 3.51 -10.54 -4.83
C ALA A 337 4.19 -9.67 -5.90
N PRO A 338 5.54 -9.51 -5.85
CA PRO A 338 6.28 -8.90 -6.94
C PRO A 338 5.93 -9.51 -8.30
N GLY A 339 5.64 -8.68 -9.29
CA GLY A 339 5.25 -9.07 -10.64
C GLY A 339 3.74 -9.28 -10.84
N GLU A 340 2.96 -9.50 -9.78
CA GLU A 340 1.51 -9.73 -9.93
C GLU A 340 0.76 -8.42 -10.24
N THR A 341 -0.07 -8.47 -11.29
CA THR A 341 -0.82 -7.32 -11.81
C THR A 341 -2.34 -7.44 -11.65
N SER A 342 -2.86 -8.61 -11.25
CA SER A 342 -4.29 -8.80 -10.97
C SER A 342 -4.53 -9.81 -9.83
N LYS A 343 -5.61 -9.60 -9.08
CA LYS A 343 -6.16 -10.54 -8.10
C LYS A 343 -7.68 -10.56 -8.20
N THR A 344 -8.27 -11.69 -7.83
CA THR A 344 -9.71 -11.88 -7.82
C THR A 344 -10.20 -12.14 -6.40
N VAL A 345 -11.33 -11.53 -6.04
CA VAL A 345 -12.07 -11.85 -4.82
C VAL A 345 -13.44 -12.34 -5.21
N SER A 346 -13.75 -13.58 -4.86
CA SER A 346 -15.08 -14.17 -5.04
C SER A 346 -16.02 -13.74 -3.92
N ILE A 347 -17.26 -13.40 -4.29
CA ILE A 347 -18.36 -13.09 -3.38
C ILE A 347 -19.45 -14.13 -3.65
N PHE A 348 -19.91 -14.84 -2.62
CA PHE A 348 -20.96 -15.84 -2.79
C PHE A 348 -22.33 -15.17 -2.83
N ILE A 349 -23.16 -15.64 -3.75
CA ILE A 349 -24.54 -15.22 -3.96
C ILE A 349 -25.45 -16.27 -3.34
N ILE A 350 -26.45 -15.81 -2.61
CA ILE A 350 -27.49 -16.63 -1.99
C ILE A 350 -28.65 -16.62 -2.99
N ASP A 351 -29.20 -17.80 -3.24
CA ASP A 351 -30.29 -18.00 -4.18
C ASP A 351 -31.54 -18.29 -3.33
N ASP A 352 -32.61 -17.56 -3.59
CA ASP A 352 -33.87 -17.77 -2.90
C ASP A 352 -35.06 -17.98 -3.85
N SER A 353 -36.27 -17.66 -3.39
CA SER A 353 -37.48 -17.88 -4.19
C SER A 353 -38.41 -16.65 -4.17
N TYR A 354 -37.91 -15.48 -3.79
CA TYR A 354 -38.65 -14.24 -3.82
C TYR A 354 -38.45 -13.52 -5.15
N LEU A 355 -39.56 -13.03 -5.71
CA LEU A 355 -39.51 -12.12 -6.86
C LEU A 355 -39.20 -10.71 -6.34
N GLU A 356 -37.93 -10.34 -6.36
CA GLU A 356 -37.42 -9.05 -5.87
C GLU A 356 -36.94 -8.12 -7.00
N GLY A 357 -36.73 -8.66 -8.19
CA GLY A 357 -36.13 -7.94 -9.31
C GLY A 357 -34.64 -7.65 -9.07
N PRO A 358 -34.01 -6.83 -9.93
CA PRO A 358 -32.58 -6.57 -9.80
C PRO A 358 -32.23 -5.76 -8.55
N GLU A 359 -31.21 -6.21 -7.82
CA GLU A 359 -30.76 -5.59 -6.58
C GLU A 359 -29.27 -5.26 -6.60
N THR A 360 -28.84 -4.33 -5.76
CA THR A 360 -27.45 -3.84 -5.77
C THR A 360 -26.80 -3.73 -4.41
N PHE A 361 -25.49 -4.03 -4.37
CA PHE A 361 -24.59 -3.70 -3.27
C PHE A 361 -23.27 -3.15 -3.83
N THR A 362 -22.36 -2.72 -2.95
CA THR A 362 -21.07 -2.14 -3.35
C THR A 362 -19.88 -2.95 -2.83
N VAL A 363 -18.78 -2.88 -3.58
CA VAL A 363 -17.46 -3.36 -3.15
C VAL A 363 -16.51 -2.19 -3.07
N ASN A 364 -15.64 -2.18 -2.05
CA ASN A 364 -14.80 -1.03 -1.69
C ASN A 364 -13.35 -1.46 -1.46
N LEU A 365 -12.40 -0.66 -1.95
CA LEU A 365 -10.97 -0.80 -1.67
C LEU A 365 -10.50 0.26 -0.66
N SER A 366 -9.74 -0.15 0.35
CA SER A 366 -9.19 0.73 1.37
C SER A 366 -7.81 0.28 1.87
N ASN A 367 -7.16 1.13 2.68
CA ASN A 367 -5.89 0.84 3.36
C ASN A 367 -4.78 0.26 2.45
N PRO A 368 -4.47 0.88 1.30
CA PRO A 368 -3.45 0.37 0.41
C PRO A 368 -2.05 0.45 1.05
N LEU A 369 -1.19 -0.50 0.74
CA LEU A 369 0.23 -0.48 1.10
C LEU A 369 1.05 -1.00 -0.07
N GLY A 370 2.17 -0.34 -0.40
CA GLY A 370 3.02 -0.70 -1.54
C GLY A 370 2.49 -0.26 -2.91
N ALA A 371 1.35 0.45 -2.92
CA ALA A 371 0.69 1.07 -4.06
C ALA A 371 -0.32 2.11 -3.55
N ALA A 372 -0.78 3.02 -4.41
CA ALA A 372 -1.88 3.95 -4.13
C ALA A 372 -3.23 3.35 -4.58
N LEU A 373 -4.35 3.94 -4.17
CA LEU A 373 -5.65 3.61 -4.76
C LEU A 373 -5.80 4.33 -6.11
N GLY A 374 -6.26 3.59 -7.13
CA GLY A 374 -6.58 4.13 -8.45
C GLY A 374 -8.06 4.54 -8.58
N THR A 375 -8.63 4.47 -9.78
CA THR A 375 -10.06 4.71 -9.99
C THR A 375 -10.59 3.70 -11.00
N PRO A 376 -11.63 2.91 -10.67
CA PRO A 376 -12.50 3.03 -9.49
C PRO A 376 -12.00 2.32 -8.21
N THR A 377 -12.23 2.93 -7.05
CA THR A 377 -12.04 2.33 -5.71
C THR A 377 -13.31 1.73 -5.13
N ILE A 378 -14.45 2.03 -5.73
CA ILE A 378 -15.78 1.52 -5.40
C ILE A 378 -16.39 1.01 -6.71
N ALA A 379 -16.97 -0.19 -6.69
CA ALA A 379 -17.75 -0.71 -7.80
C ALA A 379 -19.10 -1.22 -7.31
N THR A 380 -20.11 -1.15 -8.18
CA THR A 380 -21.45 -1.67 -7.91
C THR A 380 -21.54 -3.11 -8.40
N VAL A 381 -22.15 -3.99 -7.61
CA VAL A 381 -22.53 -5.34 -8.04
C VAL A 381 -24.04 -5.38 -8.14
N THR A 382 -24.56 -5.84 -9.28
CA THR A 382 -25.99 -6.07 -9.52
C THR A 382 -26.27 -7.56 -9.54
N ILE A 383 -27.19 -8.01 -8.68
CA ILE A 383 -27.74 -9.36 -8.69
C ILE A 383 -29.01 -9.30 -9.55
N THR A 384 -29.09 -10.14 -10.59
CA THR A 384 -30.29 -10.29 -11.40
C THR A 384 -31.07 -11.50 -10.93
N ASP A 385 -32.23 -11.21 -10.35
CA ASP A 385 -33.24 -12.17 -9.91
C ASP A 385 -33.61 -13.17 -11.02
N ASN A 386 -33.75 -14.44 -10.64
CA ASN A 386 -34.07 -15.56 -11.52
C ASN A 386 -35.52 -16.07 -11.35
N ASP A 387 -36.28 -15.51 -10.41
CA ASP A 387 -37.63 -15.92 -10.07
C ASP A 387 -38.71 -15.24 -10.91
N LEU A 388 -39.87 -15.90 -10.97
CA LEU A 388 -41.06 -15.40 -11.68
C LEU A 388 -42.23 -15.09 -10.74
N ALA A 389 -42.17 -15.57 -9.49
CA ALA A 389 -43.13 -15.33 -8.43
C ALA A 389 -42.57 -15.82 -7.10
N ASN A 390 -43.03 -15.22 -5.99
CA ASN A 390 -42.68 -15.68 -4.65
C ASN A 390 -43.05 -17.16 -4.44
N GLY A 391 -42.07 -17.95 -4.00
CA GLY A 391 -42.13 -19.38 -3.82
C GLY A 391 -41.85 -19.85 -2.38
N PRO A 392 -41.91 -21.18 -2.16
CA PRO A 392 -41.60 -21.78 -0.87
C PRO A 392 -40.08 -21.75 -0.60
N SER A 393 -39.72 -21.62 0.68
CA SER A 393 -38.33 -21.57 1.13
C SER A 393 -37.44 -22.67 0.53
N LEU A 394 -36.43 -22.28 -0.27
CA LEU A 394 -35.51 -23.21 -0.93
C LEU A 394 -34.68 -24.04 0.06
N ILE A 395 -34.57 -23.58 1.31
CA ILE A 395 -33.78 -24.23 2.35
C ILE A 395 -34.29 -25.63 2.72
N ASP A 396 -35.49 -26.01 2.29
CA ASP A 396 -36.02 -27.36 2.45
C ASP A 396 -35.33 -28.38 1.55
N ALA A 397 -34.77 -27.96 0.41
CA ALA A 397 -33.98 -28.81 -0.44
C ALA A 397 -32.66 -29.20 0.27
N PRO A 398 -32.33 -30.50 0.42
CA PRO A 398 -31.15 -30.93 1.15
C PRO A 398 -29.83 -30.33 0.65
N GLY A 399 -29.65 -30.20 -0.67
CA GLY A 399 -28.44 -29.60 -1.25
C GLY A 399 -28.30 -28.11 -0.93
N VAL A 400 -29.41 -27.36 -0.97
CA VAL A 400 -29.44 -25.93 -0.61
C VAL A 400 -29.15 -25.76 0.88
N PHE A 401 -29.76 -26.59 1.73
CA PHE A 401 -29.48 -26.61 3.16
C PHE A 401 -28.00 -26.82 3.46
N VAL A 402 -27.38 -27.82 2.81
CA VAL A 402 -25.95 -28.09 2.98
C VAL A 402 -25.11 -26.90 2.52
N ARG A 403 -25.38 -26.36 1.32
CA ARG A 403 -24.63 -25.20 0.80
C ARG A 403 -24.73 -24.00 1.74
N ALA A 404 -25.92 -23.68 2.25
CA ALA A 404 -26.11 -22.58 3.21
C ALA A 404 -25.22 -22.74 4.46
N HIS A 405 -25.04 -23.97 4.97
CA HIS A 405 -24.16 -24.20 6.13
C HIS A 405 -22.67 -23.95 5.80
N TYR A 406 -22.23 -24.32 4.60
CA TYR A 406 -20.87 -24.03 4.14
C TYR A 406 -20.61 -22.52 4.03
N LEU A 407 -21.59 -21.77 3.53
CA LEU A 407 -21.51 -20.31 3.44
C LEU A 407 -21.54 -19.68 4.84
N ASP A 408 -22.60 -19.94 5.60
CA ASP A 408 -22.90 -19.26 6.87
C ASP A 408 -21.87 -19.55 7.98
N PHE A 409 -21.31 -20.76 8.03
CA PHE A 409 -20.41 -21.18 9.12
C PHE A 409 -18.94 -21.23 8.70
N ILE A 410 -18.65 -21.60 7.45
CA ILE A 410 -17.28 -21.91 7.00
C ILE A 410 -16.77 -20.88 5.97
N ASN A 411 -17.64 -20.02 5.43
CA ASN A 411 -17.28 -18.95 4.48
C ASN A 411 -16.63 -19.46 3.18
N ARG A 412 -17.12 -20.58 2.63
CA ARG A 412 -16.70 -21.12 1.32
C ARG A 412 -17.81 -21.94 0.65
N GLU A 413 -17.70 -22.16 -0.65
CA GLU A 413 -18.50 -23.19 -1.33
C GLU A 413 -18.08 -24.62 -0.88
N PRO A 414 -19.02 -25.57 -0.80
CA PRO A 414 -18.67 -26.98 -0.65
C PRO A 414 -17.89 -27.46 -1.87
N ASP A 415 -16.88 -28.29 -1.61
CA ASP A 415 -16.39 -29.20 -2.65
C ASP A 415 -17.45 -30.27 -2.94
N GLN A 416 -17.42 -30.85 -4.14
CA GLN A 416 -18.45 -31.78 -4.58
C GLN A 416 -18.60 -32.99 -3.63
N ASN A 417 -17.50 -33.51 -3.10
CA ASN A 417 -17.53 -34.66 -2.20
C ASN A 417 -18.21 -34.31 -0.86
N GLY A 418 -17.89 -33.13 -0.31
CA GLY A 418 -18.55 -32.59 0.89
C GLY A 418 -20.05 -32.38 0.68
N LEU A 419 -20.44 -31.76 -0.43
CA LEU A 419 -21.84 -31.55 -0.79
C LEU A 419 -22.59 -32.88 -0.86
N ASP A 420 -22.04 -33.85 -1.59
CA ASP A 420 -22.66 -35.16 -1.77
C ASP A 420 -22.77 -35.91 -0.44
N PHE A 421 -21.71 -35.94 0.36
CA PHE A 421 -21.69 -36.63 1.64
C PHE A 421 -22.80 -36.14 2.57
N TRP A 422 -22.87 -34.82 2.78
CA TRP A 422 -23.83 -34.21 3.70
C TRP A 422 -25.25 -34.26 3.17
N THR A 423 -25.44 -34.05 1.86
CA THR A 423 -26.76 -34.19 1.21
C THR A 423 -27.29 -35.61 1.38
N ASN A 424 -26.43 -36.61 1.18
CA ASN A 424 -26.78 -38.03 1.34
C ASN A 424 -27.14 -38.41 2.78
N GLN A 425 -26.59 -37.72 3.79
CA GLN A 425 -27.02 -37.92 5.18
C GLN A 425 -28.50 -37.59 5.37
N ILE A 426 -29.03 -36.59 4.66
CA ILE A 426 -30.45 -36.21 4.74
C ILE A 426 -31.29 -37.09 3.82
N THR A 427 -30.90 -37.25 2.54
CA THR A 427 -31.72 -37.96 1.54
C THR A 427 -31.85 -39.45 1.84
N SER A 428 -30.90 -40.05 2.56
CA SER A 428 -30.98 -41.45 3.02
C SER A 428 -32.19 -41.75 3.92
N CYS A 429 -32.83 -40.73 4.50
CA CYS A 429 -34.08 -40.88 5.25
C CYS A 429 -35.32 -41.12 4.36
N GLY A 430 -35.24 -40.89 3.05
CA GLY A 430 -36.39 -40.97 2.15
C GLY A 430 -37.51 -40.00 2.59
N SER A 431 -38.70 -40.53 2.84
CA SER A 431 -39.89 -39.75 3.24
C SER A 431 -40.10 -39.63 4.75
N ASP A 432 -39.24 -40.25 5.58
CA ASP A 432 -39.33 -40.18 7.04
C ASP A 432 -38.94 -38.78 7.55
N GLN A 433 -39.95 -37.98 7.89
CA GLN A 433 -39.77 -36.60 8.36
C GLN A 433 -39.06 -36.52 9.71
N ALA A 434 -39.23 -37.49 10.60
CA ALA A 434 -38.54 -37.49 11.89
C ALA A 434 -37.04 -37.74 11.69
N CYS A 435 -36.70 -38.68 10.78
CA CYS A 435 -35.32 -38.91 10.36
C CYS A 435 -34.71 -37.67 9.70
N VAL A 436 -35.41 -37.04 8.74
CA VAL A 436 -34.94 -35.83 8.06
C VAL A 436 -34.67 -34.70 9.05
N GLN A 437 -35.60 -34.42 9.96
CA GLN A 437 -35.42 -33.40 11.00
C GLN A 437 -34.21 -33.68 11.88
N LEU A 438 -34.04 -34.92 12.35
CA LEU A 438 -32.89 -35.31 13.17
C LEU A 438 -31.57 -35.17 12.40
N ARG A 439 -31.54 -35.55 11.11
CA ARG A 439 -30.36 -35.39 10.26
C ARG A 439 -29.99 -33.95 10.04
N ARG A 440 -30.97 -33.07 9.78
CA ARG A 440 -30.74 -31.61 9.67
C ARG A 440 -30.16 -31.04 10.96
N ILE A 441 -30.75 -31.36 12.12
CA ILE A 441 -30.25 -30.93 13.44
C ILE A 441 -28.80 -31.38 13.68
N ASN A 442 -28.48 -32.63 13.39
CA ASN A 442 -27.14 -33.18 13.62
C ASN A 442 -26.11 -32.64 12.64
N LEU A 443 -26.47 -32.46 11.37
CA LEU A 443 -25.61 -31.84 10.37
C LEU A 443 -25.29 -30.40 10.77
N SER A 444 -26.30 -29.62 11.12
CA SER A 444 -26.15 -28.25 11.61
C SER A 444 -25.16 -28.13 12.77
N ALA A 445 -25.28 -29.00 13.78
CA ALA A 445 -24.32 -29.05 14.87
C ALA A 445 -22.92 -29.53 14.43
N ALA A 446 -22.84 -30.45 13.46
CA ALA A 446 -21.57 -30.97 12.96
C ALA A 446 -20.70 -29.90 12.28
N PHE A 447 -21.30 -28.87 11.66
CA PHE A 447 -20.53 -27.75 11.09
C PHE A 447 -19.78 -26.97 12.18
N TYR A 448 -20.45 -26.66 13.29
CA TYR A 448 -19.79 -26.01 14.44
C TYR A 448 -18.72 -26.91 15.08
N LEU A 449 -19.01 -28.21 15.18
CA LEU A 449 -18.08 -29.21 15.74
C LEU A 449 -16.92 -29.57 14.80
N SER A 450 -17.01 -29.16 13.53
CA SER A 450 -16.01 -29.52 12.52
C SER A 450 -14.65 -28.95 12.86
N LEU A 451 -13.59 -29.68 12.50
CA LEU A 451 -12.22 -29.21 12.69
C LEU A 451 -11.98 -27.85 12.04
N GLU A 452 -12.57 -27.64 10.85
CA GLU A 452 -12.47 -26.38 10.11
C GLU A 452 -13.03 -25.22 10.94
N PHE A 453 -14.25 -25.34 11.47
CA PHE A 453 -14.85 -24.30 12.31
C PHE A 453 -14.12 -24.12 13.65
N GLN A 454 -13.76 -25.22 14.31
CA GLN A 454 -13.07 -25.22 15.60
C GLN A 454 -11.71 -24.50 15.54
N GLN A 455 -11.03 -24.58 14.40
CA GLN A 455 -9.71 -23.96 14.17
C GLN A 455 -9.79 -22.59 13.48
N THR A 456 -10.97 -22.18 13.01
CA THR A 456 -11.21 -20.87 12.38
C THR A 456 -12.14 -20.03 13.26
N GLY A 457 -13.46 -20.11 13.08
CA GLY A 457 -14.46 -19.32 13.80
C GLY A 457 -14.36 -19.42 15.31
N TYR A 458 -14.25 -20.63 15.85
CA TYR A 458 -14.16 -20.76 17.30
C TYR A 458 -12.82 -20.28 17.88
N LEU A 459 -11.74 -20.34 17.09
CA LEU A 459 -10.47 -19.72 17.50
C LEU A 459 -10.60 -18.19 17.53
N VAL A 460 -11.25 -17.58 16.52
CA VAL A 460 -11.49 -16.13 16.48
C VAL A 460 -12.22 -15.67 17.73
N GLU A 461 -13.36 -16.30 18.08
CA GLU A 461 -14.11 -15.94 19.28
C GLU A 461 -13.24 -15.98 20.54
N ARG A 462 -12.47 -17.06 20.74
CA ARG A 462 -11.57 -17.20 21.90
C ARG A 462 -10.43 -16.19 21.91
N ILE A 463 -9.96 -15.75 20.75
CA ILE A 463 -8.95 -14.69 20.64
C ILE A 463 -9.55 -13.35 21.11
N TYR A 464 -10.79 -13.02 20.72
CA TYR A 464 -11.48 -11.83 21.25
C TYR A 464 -11.70 -11.92 22.76
N LYS A 465 -12.15 -13.08 23.26
CA LYS A 465 -12.30 -13.35 24.69
C LYS A 465 -10.99 -13.16 25.46
N THR A 466 -9.88 -13.65 24.92
CA THR A 466 -8.55 -13.52 25.53
C THR A 466 -8.03 -12.07 25.51
N ALA A 467 -8.28 -11.35 24.42
CA ALA A 467 -7.80 -9.98 24.25
C ALA A 467 -8.62 -8.94 25.03
N TYR A 468 -9.95 -9.10 25.05
CA TYR A 468 -10.87 -8.07 25.52
C TYR A 468 -11.77 -8.51 26.68
N GLY A 469 -11.82 -9.81 26.99
CA GLY A 469 -12.71 -10.36 28.00
C GLY A 469 -14.12 -10.51 27.48
N GLU A 470 -15.10 -10.10 28.28
CA GLU A 470 -16.53 -10.21 27.95
C GLU A 470 -17.15 -8.83 27.76
N ALA A 471 -18.13 -8.77 26.87
CA ALA A 471 -19.09 -7.67 26.88
C ALA A 471 -20.19 -7.94 27.92
N SER A 472 -20.93 -6.91 28.28
CA SER A 472 -22.10 -7.05 29.15
C SER A 472 -23.33 -6.42 28.50
N GLY A 473 -24.49 -6.96 28.85
CA GLY A 473 -25.78 -6.46 28.38
C GLY A 473 -26.90 -6.78 29.36
N VAL A 474 -28.11 -6.35 29.02
CA VAL A 474 -29.31 -6.62 29.84
C VAL A 474 -30.02 -7.86 29.31
N SER A 475 -30.52 -8.70 30.21
CA SER A 475 -31.48 -9.76 29.92
C SER A 475 -32.71 -9.55 30.80
N THR A 476 -33.89 -9.85 30.25
CA THR A 476 -35.16 -9.90 30.98
C THR A 476 -35.68 -11.32 31.16
N SER A 477 -34.90 -12.33 30.79
CA SER A 477 -35.23 -13.75 30.97
C SER A 477 -35.38 -14.07 32.45
N GLY A 478 -36.60 -14.44 32.88
CA GLY A 478 -36.95 -14.70 34.28
C GLY A 478 -37.03 -13.43 35.15
N SER A 479 -35.99 -12.60 35.17
CA SER A 479 -35.94 -11.29 35.83
C SER A 479 -34.91 -10.38 35.15
N THR A 480 -35.01 -9.06 35.31
CA THR A 480 -34.01 -8.14 34.74
C THR A 480 -32.66 -8.28 35.44
N HIS A 481 -31.61 -8.64 34.68
CA HIS A 481 -30.25 -8.78 35.19
C HIS A 481 -29.20 -8.49 34.12
N VAL A 482 -27.94 -8.32 34.55
CA VAL A 482 -26.81 -8.17 33.64
C VAL A 482 -26.31 -9.55 33.23
N VAL A 483 -26.18 -9.78 31.92
CA VAL A 483 -25.60 -11.00 31.36
C VAL A 483 -24.26 -10.66 30.72
N MET A 484 -23.27 -11.53 30.94
CA MET A 484 -21.98 -11.44 30.27
C MET A 484 -22.05 -12.21 28.95
N VAL A 485 -21.61 -11.61 27.86
CA VAL A 485 -21.71 -12.17 26.50
C VAL A 485 -20.37 -12.10 25.78
N PRO A 486 -20.12 -12.96 24.78
CA PRO A 486 -18.92 -12.85 23.95
C PRO A 486 -18.75 -11.44 23.38
N PHE A 487 -17.52 -10.96 23.38
CA PHE A 487 -17.21 -9.58 22.98
C PHE A 487 -17.34 -9.35 21.47
N VAL A 488 -17.04 -10.37 20.66
CA VAL A 488 -16.97 -10.27 19.20
C VAL A 488 -18.36 -9.96 18.59
N ARG A 489 -18.37 -9.11 17.55
CA ARG A 489 -19.56 -8.77 16.76
C ARG A 489 -19.48 -9.43 15.37
N LEU A 490 -20.61 -9.58 14.68
CA LEU A 490 -20.70 -10.36 13.44
C LEU A 490 -19.66 -9.93 12.38
N ASN A 491 -19.56 -8.65 12.06
CA ASN A 491 -18.65 -8.20 10.98
C ASN A 491 -17.17 -8.38 11.34
N ASP A 492 -16.82 -8.18 12.61
CA ASP A 492 -15.47 -8.45 13.12
C ASP A 492 -15.16 -9.95 13.08
N PHE A 493 -16.15 -10.78 13.42
CA PHE A 493 -16.06 -12.24 13.32
C PHE A 493 -15.83 -12.65 11.87
N LEU A 494 -16.68 -12.21 10.93
CA LEU A 494 -16.58 -12.58 9.52
C LEU A 494 -15.24 -12.15 8.89
N LEU A 495 -14.77 -10.93 9.18
CA LEU A 495 -13.46 -10.47 8.73
C LEU A 495 -12.35 -11.43 9.15
N ASP A 496 -12.35 -11.84 10.41
CA ASP A 496 -11.28 -12.63 11.01
C ASP A 496 -11.38 -14.11 10.64
N THR A 497 -12.60 -14.66 10.56
CA THR A 497 -12.81 -16.05 10.12
C THR A 497 -12.43 -16.23 8.67
N GLN A 498 -12.77 -15.27 7.80
CA GLN A 498 -12.41 -15.31 6.39
C GLN A 498 -10.90 -15.18 6.18
N GLN A 499 -10.18 -14.44 7.05
CA GLN A 499 -8.72 -14.41 7.03
C GLN A 499 -8.12 -15.77 7.39
N ILE A 500 -8.60 -16.43 8.43
CA ILE A 500 -8.04 -17.74 8.85
C ILE A 500 -8.43 -18.85 7.87
N GLY A 501 -9.66 -18.86 7.38
CA GLY A 501 -10.20 -19.88 6.48
C GLY A 501 -9.78 -19.74 5.01
N ALA A 502 -9.04 -18.68 4.65
CA ALA A 502 -8.67 -18.41 3.27
C ALA A 502 -7.89 -19.56 2.62
N GLY A 503 -8.48 -20.19 1.59
CA GLY A 503 -7.87 -21.28 0.83
C GLY A 503 -7.77 -22.61 1.59
N ILE A 504 -8.48 -22.75 2.72
CA ILE A 504 -8.45 -23.98 3.53
C ILE A 504 -9.56 -24.91 3.08
N ILE A 505 -9.19 -26.15 2.78
CA ILE A 505 -10.10 -27.28 2.59
C ILE A 505 -9.50 -28.45 3.35
N VAL A 506 -10.13 -28.84 4.46
CA VAL A 506 -9.62 -29.90 5.34
C VAL A 506 -9.50 -31.22 4.56
N GLY A 507 -8.35 -31.86 4.68
CA GLY A 507 -8.03 -33.13 4.01
C GLY A 507 -7.33 -32.97 2.65
N GLN A 508 -7.20 -31.76 2.10
CA GLN A 508 -6.36 -31.51 0.92
C GLN A 508 -4.88 -31.42 1.27
N THR A 509 -3.99 -31.93 0.44
CA THR A 509 -2.54 -31.90 0.71
C THR A 509 -2.03 -30.51 1.11
N GLY A 510 -1.43 -30.41 2.31
CA GLY A 510 -0.81 -29.17 2.80
C GLY A 510 -1.76 -28.21 3.55
N TRP A 511 -3.02 -28.59 3.75
CA TRP A 511 -4.02 -27.74 4.42
C TRP A 511 -3.65 -27.37 5.86
N GLU A 512 -2.99 -28.26 6.62
CA GLU A 512 -2.59 -27.99 8.00
C GLU A 512 -1.55 -26.86 8.07
N THR A 513 -0.56 -26.90 7.18
CA THR A 513 0.49 -25.88 7.09
C THR A 513 -0.11 -24.54 6.64
N ALA A 514 -1.04 -24.56 5.67
CA ALA A 514 -1.73 -23.36 5.23
C ALA A 514 -2.56 -22.74 6.36
N LEU A 515 -3.29 -23.57 7.11
CA LEU A 515 -4.10 -23.13 8.24
C LEU A 515 -3.24 -22.51 9.35
N GLU A 516 -2.15 -23.16 9.76
CA GLU A 516 -1.23 -22.63 10.77
C GLU A 516 -0.59 -21.30 10.31
N ASN A 517 -0.24 -21.17 9.03
CA ASN A 517 0.25 -19.91 8.47
C ASN A 517 -0.82 -18.81 8.53
N ASN A 518 -2.06 -19.12 8.20
CA ASN A 518 -3.18 -18.18 8.29
C ASN A 518 -3.44 -17.75 9.74
N GLN A 519 -3.44 -18.69 10.70
CA GLN A 519 -3.62 -18.42 12.13
C GLN A 519 -2.50 -17.51 12.68
N ARG A 520 -1.24 -17.76 12.30
CA ARG A 520 -0.10 -16.89 12.66
C ARG A 520 -0.24 -15.50 12.08
N ALA A 521 -0.59 -15.39 10.80
CA ALA A 521 -0.77 -14.09 10.15
C ALA A 521 -1.91 -13.30 10.80
N PHE A 522 -3.03 -13.96 11.07
CA PHE A 522 -4.16 -13.39 11.80
C PHE A 522 -3.74 -12.88 13.19
N ALA A 523 -3.10 -13.71 14.02
CA ALA A 523 -2.69 -13.30 15.37
C ALA A 523 -1.71 -12.12 15.34
N LEU A 524 -0.79 -12.09 14.37
CA LEU A 524 0.14 -10.99 14.18
C LEU A 524 -0.58 -9.69 13.78
N ASP A 525 -1.53 -9.76 12.84
CA ASP A 525 -2.33 -8.61 12.43
C ASP A 525 -3.23 -8.13 13.59
N PHE A 526 -3.81 -9.06 14.36
CA PHE A 526 -4.71 -8.78 15.49
C PHE A 526 -4.02 -7.97 16.61
N VAL A 527 -2.81 -8.38 17.04
CA VAL A 527 -2.09 -7.67 18.11
C VAL A 527 -1.58 -6.28 17.71
N GLN A 528 -1.60 -5.98 16.40
CA GLN A 528 -1.24 -4.67 15.86
C GLN A 528 -2.45 -3.72 15.74
N ARG A 529 -3.67 -4.19 15.98
CA ARG A 529 -4.86 -3.33 15.93
C ARG A 529 -4.77 -2.21 16.96
N PRO A 530 -5.21 -0.98 16.63
CA PRO A 530 -5.19 0.14 17.57
C PRO A 530 -5.91 -0.16 18.90
N SER A 531 -7.03 -0.88 18.87
CA SER A 531 -7.77 -1.33 20.05
C SER A 531 -6.93 -2.24 20.95
N PHE A 532 -6.22 -3.21 20.37
CA PHE A 532 -5.32 -4.10 21.10
C PHE A 532 -4.13 -3.34 21.69
N GLN A 533 -3.49 -2.47 20.92
CA GLN A 533 -2.34 -1.69 21.38
C GLN A 533 -2.72 -0.71 22.50
N THR A 534 -3.92 -0.11 22.43
CA THR A 534 -4.46 0.76 23.48
C THR A 534 -4.68 -0.02 24.78
N ARG A 535 -5.21 -1.24 24.68
CA ARG A 535 -5.45 -2.11 25.84
C ARG A 535 -4.15 -2.65 26.46
N PHE A 536 -3.14 -2.89 25.63
CA PHE A 536 -1.87 -3.49 26.04
C PHE A 536 -0.67 -2.62 25.57
N PRO A 537 -0.32 -1.55 26.30
CA PRO A 537 0.83 -0.72 25.97
C PRO A 537 2.12 -1.55 25.93
N THR A 538 3.02 -1.30 24.98
CA THR A 538 4.28 -2.07 24.83
C THR A 538 5.23 -1.92 26.02
N SER A 539 5.01 -0.93 26.88
CA SER A 539 5.81 -0.67 28.08
C SER A 539 5.55 -1.63 29.25
N ILE A 540 4.49 -2.44 29.21
CA ILE A 540 4.19 -3.41 30.28
C ILE A 540 5.13 -4.62 30.20
N THR A 541 5.35 -5.27 31.34
CA THR A 541 6.17 -6.49 31.42
C THR A 541 5.46 -7.69 30.79
N PRO A 542 6.20 -8.70 30.28
CA PRO A 542 5.61 -9.96 29.80
C PRO A 542 4.69 -10.64 30.81
N VAL A 543 5.08 -10.61 32.10
CA VAL A 543 4.29 -11.17 33.20
C VAL A 543 2.92 -10.47 33.34
N GLN A 544 2.91 -9.13 33.31
CA GLN A 544 1.66 -8.36 33.41
C GLN A 544 0.77 -8.61 32.19
N PHE A 545 1.35 -8.65 30.99
CA PHE A 545 0.63 -8.93 29.76
C PHE A 545 -0.04 -10.31 29.80
N VAL A 546 0.71 -11.38 30.06
CA VAL A 546 0.18 -12.75 30.09
C VAL A 546 -0.85 -12.93 31.21
N ASN A 547 -0.61 -12.37 32.39
CA ASN A 547 -1.60 -12.42 33.48
C ASN A 547 -2.92 -11.74 33.08
N GLN A 548 -2.85 -10.61 32.37
CA GLN A 548 -4.06 -9.91 31.90
C GLN A 548 -4.79 -10.71 30.82
N LEU A 549 -4.08 -11.39 29.92
CA LEU A 549 -4.71 -12.28 28.93
C LEU A 549 -5.46 -13.44 29.61
N PHE A 550 -4.84 -14.12 30.59
CA PHE A 550 -5.53 -15.17 31.35
C PHE A 550 -6.70 -14.63 32.18
N ALA A 551 -6.58 -13.43 32.75
CA ALA A 551 -7.66 -12.78 33.48
C ALA A 551 -8.86 -12.47 32.57
N ASN A 552 -8.62 -11.93 31.37
CA ASN A 552 -9.67 -11.72 30.37
C ASN A 552 -10.31 -13.04 29.91
N ALA A 553 -9.49 -14.07 29.68
CA ALA A 553 -9.95 -15.40 29.34
C ALA A 553 -10.77 -16.06 30.47
N GLY A 554 -10.70 -15.56 31.70
CA GLY A 554 -11.36 -16.17 32.86
C GLY A 554 -10.75 -17.53 33.25
N VAL A 555 -9.51 -17.79 32.85
CA VAL A 555 -8.80 -19.05 33.12
C VAL A 555 -7.81 -18.84 34.26
N THR A 556 -7.82 -19.78 35.22
CA THR A 556 -6.70 -19.94 36.15
C THR A 556 -5.72 -20.95 35.55
N PRO A 557 -4.58 -20.51 34.97
CA PRO A 557 -3.68 -21.40 34.26
C PRO A 557 -2.86 -22.28 35.19
N SER A 558 -2.38 -23.41 34.67
CA SER A 558 -1.29 -24.14 35.33
C SER A 558 0.00 -23.31 35.30
N ASN A 559 0.93 -23.58 36.23
CA ASN A 559 2.25 -22.93 36.19
C ASN A 559 3.00 -23.20 34.88
N ALA A 560 2.77 -24.36 34.25
CA ALA A 560 3.39 -24.71 32.98
C ALA A 560 2.87 -23.83 31.84
N ASP A 561 1.55 -23.78 31.64
CA ASP A 561 0.93 -22.97 30.57
C ASP A 561 1.28 -21.49 30.70
N ARG A 562 1.23 -20.99 31.95
CA ARG A 562 1.59 -19.60 32.24
C ARG A 562 3.05 -19.30 31.89
N ASN A 563 3.97 -20.22 32.20
CA ASN A 563 5.38 -20.03 31.92
C ASN A 563 5.71 -20.17 30.42
N VAL A 564 4.97 -20.99 29.67
CA VAL A 564 5.10 -21.07 28.20
C VAL A 564 4.76 -19.71 27.57
N ALA A 565 3.59 -19.16 27.87
CA ALA A 565 3.16 -17.87 27.31
C ALA A 565 4.08 -16.70 27.72
N ILE A 566 4.65 -16.71 28.93
CA ILE A 566 5.67 -15.71 29.35
C ILE A 566 6.99 -15.94 28.59
N GLY A 567 7.36 -17.21 28.41
CA GLY A 567 8.58 -17.63 27.73
C GLY A 567 8.67 -17.17 26.28
N GLU A 568 7.55 -16.86 25.63
CA GLU A 568 7.50 -16.28 24.29
C GLU A 568 8.30 -14.97 24.13
N PHE A 569 8.51 -14.26 25.24
CA PHE A 569 9.26 -13.00 25.30
C PHE A 569 10.74 -13.19 25.70
N GLY A 570 11.19 -14.41 25.99
CA GLY A 570 12.54 -14.68 26.45
C GLY A 570 12.94 -13.85 27.68
N SER A 571 14.05 -13.13 27.59
CA SER A 571 14.54 -12.22 28.65
C SER A 571 14.10 -10.76 28.49
N ALA A 572 13.13 -10.48 27.61
CA ALA A 572 12.69 -9.10 27.36
C ALA A 572 12.05 -8.47 28.61
N ALA A 573 12.37 -7.19 28.84
CA ALA A 573 11.84 -6.43 29.98
C ALA A 573 10.42 -5.89 29.72
N ASN A 574 9.97 -5.86 28.47
CA ASN A 574 8.69 -5.28 28.05
C ASN A 574 8.07 -6.10 26.91
N THR A 575 6.95 -5.64 26.35
CA THR A 575 6.20 -6.34 25.30
C THR A 575 6.26 -5.60 23.96
N SER A 576 7.41 -5.03 23.59
CA SER A 576 7.58 -4.40 22.27
C SER A 576 7.71 -5.41 21.12
N ASP A 577 8.06 -6.67 21.39
CA ASP A 577 8.09 -7.73 20.38
C ASP A 577 6.67 -8.14 19.97
N ILE A 578 6.27 -7.72 18.77
CA ILE A 578 4.93 -7.97 18.20
C ILE A 578 4.71 -9.47 17.95
N SER A 579 5.75 -10.20 17.53
CA SER A 579 5.63 -11.63 17.25
C SER A 579 5.46 -12.43 18.54
N ALA A 580 6.17 -12.06 19.60
CA ALA A 580 5.99 -12.65 20.92
C ALA A 580 4.58 -12.40 21.49
N ARG A 581 4.03 -11.18 21.32
CA ARG A 581 2.63 -10.88 21.71
C ARG A 581 1.64 -11.78 20.99
N ALA A 582 1.81 -11.99 19.69
CA ALA A 582 0.93 -12.82 18.89
C ALA A 582 0.96 -14.29 19.33
N ARG A 583 2.14 -14.84 19.62
CA ARG A 583 2.28 -16.22 20.11
C ARG A 583 1.71 -16.39 21.51
N ALA A 584 2.04 -15.49 22.45
CA ALA A 584 1.47 -15.52 23.79
C ALA A 584 -0.06 -15.35 23.81
N LEU A 585 -0.63 -14.55 22.91
CA LEU A 585 -2.08 -14.44 22.72
C LEU A 585 -2.70 -15.77 22.28
N ARG A 586 -2.06 -16.47 21.34
CA ARG A 586 -2.48 -17.81 20.90
C ARG A 586 -2.36 -18.85 22.00
N ASP A 587 -1.25 -18.89 22.74
CA ASP A 587 -1.06 -19.85 23.85
C ASP A 587 -2.20 -19.80 24.86
N VAL A 588 -2.69 -18.59 25.17
CA VAL A 588 -3.82 -18.41 26.08
C VAL A 588 -5.15 -18.75 25.40
N ALA A 589 -5.37 -18.28 24.17
CA ALA A 589 -6.62 -18.52 23.44
C ALA A 589 -6.85 -20.00 23.13
N GLU A 590 -5.78 -20.75 22.90
CA GLU A 590 -5.77 -22.18 22.56
C GLU A 590 -5.72 -23.08 23.80
N ASN A 591 -5.61 -22.50 24.99
CA ASN A 591 -5.63 -23.25 26.24
C ASN A 591 -6.90 -24.12 26.36
N SER A 592 -6.73 -25.38 26.75
CA SER A 592 -7.82 -26.36 26.79
C SER A 592 -8.91 -26.02 27.80
N ILE A 593 -8.60 -25.29 28.88
CA ILE A 593 -9.60 -24.82 29.86
C ILE A 593 -10.50 -23.77 29.19
N LEU A 594 -9.90 -22.80 28.49
CA LEU A 594 -10.68 -21.79 27.76
C LEU A 594 -11.54 -22.43 26.66
N ASN A 595 -10.93 -23.34 25.89
CA ASN A 595 -11.63 -24.09 24.84
C ASN A 595 -12.88 -24.80 25.38
N ASN A 596 -12.80 -25.46 26.53
CA ASN A 596 -13.95 -26.17 27.09
C ASN A 596 -14.99 -25.23 27.71
N GLN A 597 -14.56 -24.19 28.44
CA GLN A 597 -15.49 -23.32 29.18
C GLN A 597 -16.30 -22.37 28.28
N GLU A 598 -15.72 -21.92 27.16
CA GLU A 598 -16.39 -20.96 26.26
C GLU A 598 -17.32 -21.65 25.26
N PHE A 599 -17.26 -22.99 25.16
CA PHE A 599 -17.90 -23.75 24.09
C PHE A 599 -19.40 -23.46 23.96
N ASN A 600 -20.15 -23.54 25.05
CA ASN A 600 -21.60 -23.31 25.04
C ASN A 600 -21.94 -21.85 24.68
N ARG A 601 -21.16 -20.90 25.18
CA ARG A 601 -21.38 -19.46 24.95
C ARG A 601 -21.15 -19.09 23.49
N ALA A 602 -20.05 -19.58 22.91
CA ALA A 602 -19.76 -19.43 21.50
C ALA A 602 -20.76 -20.20 20.62
N PHE A 603 -21.21 -21.40 21.04
CA PHE A 603 -22.16 -22.18 20.26
C PHE A 603 -23.53 -21.51 20.15
N VAL A 604 -24.01 -20.89 21.23
CA VAL A 604 -25.22 -20.05 21.20
C VAL A 604 -25.02 -18.82 20.31
N LEU A 605 -23.86 -18.15 20.40
CA LEU A 605 -23.55 -16.99 19.56
C LEU A 605 -23.60 -17.35 18.07
N MET A 606 -23.08 -18.53 17.70
CA MET A 606 -23.08 -19.00 16.32
C MET A 606 -24.47 -19.31 15.77
N GLN A 607 -25.48 -19.47 16.62
CA GLN A 607 -26.86 -19.56 16.12
C GLN A 607 -27.33 -18.23 15.54
N TYR A 608 -26.91 -17.11 16.15
CA TYR A 608 -27.21 -15.76 15.66
C TYR A 608 -26.34 -15.38 14.47
N PHE A 609 -25.03 -15.66 14.54
CA PHE A 609 -24.11 -15.30 13.46
C PHE A 609 -24.29 -16.16 12.22
N GLY A 610 -24.40 -17.49 12.37
CA GLY A 610 -24.56 -18.41 11.26
C GLY A 610 -25.95 -18.32 10.65
N TYR A 611 -26.99 -18.63 11.41
CA TYR A 611 -28.35 -18.71 10.84
C TYR A 611 -29.00 -17.35 10.64
N LEU A 612 -28.98 -16.48 11.66
CA LEU A 612 -29.75 -15.23 11.63
C LEU A 612 -29.00 -14.05 10.98
N ARG A 613 -27.67 -14.20 10.80
CA ARG A 613 -26.78 -13.20 10.22
C ARG A 613 -26.88 -11.83 10.92
N ARG A 614 -26.97 -11.82 12.25
CA ARG A 614 -27.00 -10.60 13.08
C ARG A 614 -26.40 -10.82 14.46
N ASN A 615 -26.16 -9.73 15.22
CA ASN A 615 -25.79 -9.88 16.63
C ASN A 615 -27.01 -10.23 17.50
N PRO A 616 -26.82 -10.90 18.65
CA PRO A 616 -27.94 -11.35 19.48
C PRO A 616 -28.85 -10.26 20.05
N ASN A 617 -28.39 -9.01 20.04
CA ASN A 617 -29.12 -7.84 20.53
C ASN A 617 -29.42 -6.82 19.41
N ASP A 618 -29.25 -7.20 18.15
CA ASP A 618 -29.77 -6.42 17.04
C ASP A 618 -31.24 -6.77 16.79
N ASN A 619 -32.00 -5.84 16.21
CA ASN A 619 -33.40 -6.05 15.86
C ASN A 619 -33.63 -7.42 15.18
N PRO A 620 -34.73 -8.13 15.49
CA PRO A 620 -35.87 -7.69 16.30
C PRO A 620 -35.64 -7.71 17.82
N ASP A 621 -34.51 -8.21 18.29
CA ASP A 621 -34.16 -8.18 19.71
C ASP A 621 -33.65 -6.77 20.10
N SER A 622 -33.98 -6.31 21.31
CA SER A 622 -33.47 -5.04 21.85
C SER A 622 -32.46 -5.21 22.97
N ASP A 623 -32.23 -6.46 23.40
CA ASP A 623 -31.37 -6.83 24.51
C ASP A 623 -30.83 -8.26 24.31
N TYR A 624 -30.23 -8.88 25.34
CA TYR A 624 -29.65 -10.22 25.27
C TYR A 624 -30.56 -11.32 25.83
N THR A 625 -31.87 -11.07 25.98
CA THR A 625 -32.82 -12.02 26.55
C THR A 625 -32.84 -13.35 25.78
N GLY A 626 -32.84 -13.30 24.45
CA GLY A 626 -32.81 -14.50 23.62
C GLY A 626 -31.51 -15.30 23.79
N TYR A 627 -30.37 -14.62 23.83
CA TYR A 627 -29.06 -15.26 24.04
C TYR A 627 -28.99 -15.96 25.40
N ASP A 628 -29.39 -15.24 26.45
CA ASP A 628 -29.39 -15.73 27.84
C ASP A 628 -30.34 -16.92 28.03
N PHE A 629 -31.54 -16.87 27.43
CA PHE A 629 -32.48 -17.99 27.43
C PHE A 629 -31.84 -19.26 26.84
N TRP A 630 -31.23 -19.17 25.66
CA TRP A 630 -30.64 -20.34 25.00
C TRP A 630 -29.39 -20.85 25.71
N LEU A 631 -28.55 -19.95 26.23
CA LEU A 631 -27.39 -20.35 27.04
C LEU A 631 -27.82 -21.08 28.31
N THR A 632 -28.81 -20.55 29.02
CA THR A 632 -29.38 -21.18 30.22
C THR A 632 -29.95 -22.56 29.89
N LYS A 633 -30.76 -22.67 28.83
CA LYS A 633 -31.37 -23.93 28.41
C LYS A 633 -30.32 -24.96 27.98
N LEU A 634 -29.30 -24.55 27.23
CA LEU A 634 -28.22 -25.44 26.80
C LEU A 634 -27.42 -25.96 28.00
N ASN A 635 -27.12 -25.09 28.97
CA ASN A 635 -26.43 -25.47 30.21
C ASN A 635 -27.25 -26.44 31.08
N GLN A 636 -28.58 -26.28 31.15
CA GLN A 636 -29.46 -27.23 31.86
C GLN A 636 -29.36 -28.67 31.33
N PHE A 637 -29.05 -28.82 30.04
CA PHE A 637 -28.85 -30.12 29.40
C PHE A 637 -27.36 -30.46 29.20
N ASN A 638 -26.45 -29.82 29.94
CA ASN A 638 -25.00 -30.07 29.87
C ASN A 638 -24.41 -29.95 28.45
N GLY A 639 -24.89 -28.99 27.65
CA GLY A 639 -24.43 -28.81 26.26
C GLY A 639 -25.14 -29.70 25.23
N ASP A 640 -26.07 -30.56 25.64
CA ASP A 640 -26.84 -31.42 24.72
C ASP A 640 -27.85 -30.58 23.92
N PHE A 641 -27.44 -30.19 22.72
CA PHE A 641 -28.20 -29.31 21.83
C PHE A 641 -29.49 -29.93 21.30
N GLN A 642 -29.58 -31.26 21.25
CA GLN A 642 -30.80 -31.97 20.85
C GLN A 642 -31.84 -31.86 21.97
N LYS A 643 -31.46 -32.15 23.23
CA LYS A 643 -32.36 -32.01 24.38
C LYS A 643 -32.74 -30.55 24.66
N ALA A 644 -31.81 -29.63 24.43
CA ALA A 644 -32.10 -28.20 24.49
C ALA A 644 -33.02 -27.72 23.34
N GLU A 645 -33.20 -28.54 22.29
CA GLU A 645 -33.90 -28.19 21.05
C GLU A 645 -33.39 -26.89 20.39
N MET A 646 -32.18 -26.46 20.70
CA MET A 646 -31.67 -25.15 20.31
C MET A 646 -31.49 -25.07 18.80
N VAL A 647 -30.66 -25.95 18.22
CA VAL A 647 -30.40 -25.97 16.78
C VAL A 647 -31.70 -26.12 15.99
N LYS A 648 -32.59 -27.01 16.44
CA LYS A 648 -33.93 -27.19 15.86
C LYS A 648 -34.71 -25.87 15.80
N ALA A 649 -34.74 -25.11 16.90
CA ALA A 649 -35.48 -23.86 16.97
C ALA A 649 -34.94 -22.81 15.99
N PHE A 650 -33.63 -22.70 15.81
CA PHE A 650 -33.05 -21.74 14.85
C PHE A 650 -33.28 -22.16 13.40
N ILE A 651 -33.02 -23.42 13.02
CA ILE A 651 -33.17 -23.87 11.62
C ILE A 651 -34.62 -23.99 11.15
N THR A 652 -35.58 -23.98 12.08
CA THR A 652 -37.02 -23.94 11.79
C THR A 652 -37.64 -22.58 12.07
N SER A 653 -36.86 -21.60 12.53
CA SER A 653 -37.36 -20.26 12.81
C SER A 653 -37.84 -19.58 11.53
N GLY A 654 -38.91 -18.80 11.64
CA GLY A 654 -39.38 -17.98 10.52
C GLY A 654 -38.28 -17.02 10.04
N GLU A 655 -37.47 -16.49 10.94
CA GLU A 655 -36.36 -15.59 10.60
C GLU A 655 -35.31 -16.25 9.68
N TYR A 656 -34.87 -17.47 10.00
CA TYR A 656 -33.92 -18.20 9.15
C TYR A 656 -34.56 -18.64 7.82
N ARG A 657 -35.77 -19.23 7.86
CA ARG A 657 -36.43 -19.74 6.65
C ARG A 657 -36.78 -18.63 5.67
N SER A 658 -37.13 -17.45 6.18
CA SER A 658 -37.45 -16.29 5.36
C SER A 658 -36.25 -15.71 4.61
N ARG A 659 -35.02 -16.19 4.85
CA ARG A 659 -33.86 -15.84 4.01
C ARG A 659 -33.87 -16.55 2.65
N PHE A 660 -34.74 -17.55 2.46
CA PHE A 660 -34.68 -18.42 1.28
C PHE A 660 -36.04 -18.56 0.58
N GLY A 661 -37.04 -17.76 0.96
CA GLY A 661 -38.42 -17.84 0.46
C GLY A 661 -39.50 -17.89 1.54
N GLN A 662 -40.75 -18.12 1.13
CA GLN A 662 -41.90 -18.12 2.05
C GLN A 662 -41.82 -19.32 3.03
N PRO A 663 -41.91 -19.08 4.36
CA PRO A 663 -41.68 -20.10 5.41
C PRO A 663 -42.60 -21.32 5.40
#